data_AF-A0A5C7FC69-F1
#
_entry.id   AF-A0A5C7FC69-F1
#
_cell.length_a   1.000
_cell.length_b   1.000
_cell.length_c   1.000
_cell.angle_alpha   90.00
_cell.angle_beta   90.00
_cell.angle_gamma   90.00
#
_symmetry.space_group_name_H-M   'P 1'
#
loop_
_entity.id
_entity.type
_entity.pdbx_description
1 polymer ?
#
loop_
_entity_poly.entity_id
_entity_poly.type
_entity_poly.pdbx_seq_one_letter_code
_entity_poly.pdbx_strand_id
1 'polypeptide(L)'
;MNFKPTTIAISGSVVIRLAGLLLIAMPLLLVGHSTGVANTSVDCSLIISTSSNALCNQSSGSITFSNLSSVDHWELYGDGVYLLSDAGSSYTVFNLAAGVHDYVIWSYDANWENPCCRDFTTTITEDCEEQNCPNLLINGDLETGNSSPWTFWEPTGSVTIDSANPQEGAFAIKQTGGVASAEYQIGGLSANTEYVFSGYALRSVPSDDVVFGVKNHGAAVVSAPVDSVGYKLISINFTTGASSTSATLFFYSEILTGVTYGDNFSLEAVTCETSAELPQGTYYVDATGGNDANDGLSPATAWQSLSKVNASSFSPGSTILLKCGEVWNEQLKPTVSGTAGNINVIDSYGSCPDNASKPHIAADGQFHIPVHFYNVAYWEINSLQVSNDTPDNSEYTGAHGILLEINNFGTADHLYVRDCYIHDIDGNNVKGSRSSNGYREGNGIMWKNTGGIISVFNDLVIENNVLERVDRNGIKGEGYWERTNWHPSTNLIIRGNELTDIGGDGIVVIATDGALVEYNTLKYFRMRPPLTQRDCSAGIWAWSADNTLFQYNESAFGWGKDTWGCDAQGFDADANCINTTFQYNYSHDNDGGFTLVINYEEDAPSSTKLINTVYRYNISVNDGAYKKRLIQMTGAYDECYFYNNVFYMGEGTDIEVLLMETWPDGYPLHTGFYNNIFYLANGATATYSSAGMGGVEFGNNIFYGPGHNNLSQIVAAPITSDPQFVLPGPGADIDDLAGFMLQPNSPAIDAGFTITDLGLDIGTQDFFGGSNLIGDHQDIGCAENLSGSGSLPVSWAGFSAVALGEKTALLTWETIGEEDLARFVVEGSADGRDFTAIGELAAANTANTYTFIDDDASSPLSYYRVVAIDFDGKENHSVIREVTWQVGNKQEVKVSPNPMSGTDLTVAWMSPKEENVGWCIYNTYGQEINKGNVGANAGANEVRLALSNLPAGIYLLRLQGYNWDWSGGILQR
;
A
#
# COMPACT_ATOMS: atom_id res chain seq x y z
N MET A 1 39.69 -33.98 60.01
CA MET A 1 38.51 -33.39 60.69
C MET A 1 37.66 -32.81 59.56
N ASN A 2 36.55 -33.46 59.23
CA ASN A 2 35.22 -33.13 59.77
C ASN A 2 34.78 -31.74 59.25
N PHE A 3 33.65 -31.51 58.59
CA PHE A 3 32.32 -32.12 58.75
C PHE A 3 31.51 -32.07 57.44
N LYS A 4 30.48 -32.93 57.42
CA LYS A 4 29.35 -33.04 56.49
C LYS A 4 28.67 -31.70 56.18
N PRO A 5 27.96 -31.58 55.05
CA PRO A 5 26.91 -30.57 54.90
C PRO A 5 25.77 -30.96 55.84
N THR A 6 25.54 -30.14 56.87
CA THR A 6 24.34 -30.22 57.70
C THR A 6 23.25 -29.41 57.01
N THR A 7 22.15 -30.07 56.70
CA THR A 7 20.88 -29.45 56.35
C THR A 7 20.50 -28.44 57.44
N ILE A 8 20.36 -27.16 57.09
CA ILE A 8 19.57 -26.21 57.89
C ILE A 8 18.24 -26.07 57.16
N ALA A 9 17.21 -26.71 57.71
CA ALA A 9 15.84 -26.36 57.42
C ALA A 9 15.55 -25.04 58.14
N ILE A 10 15.18 -23.99 57.40
CA ILE A 10 14.43 -22.87 57.95
C ILE A 10 13.02 -22.99 57.38
N SER A 11 12.15 -23.56 58.20
CA SER A 11 10.71 -23.46 58.06
C SER A 11 10.28 -22.03 58.36
N GLY A 12 9.51 -21.42 57.47
CA GLY A 12 8.77 -20.20 57.80
C GLY A 12 8.51 -19.29 56.61
N SER A 13 7.56 -19.67 55.75
CA SER A 13 6.87 -18.69 54.93
C SER A 13 5.98 -17.87 55.86
N VAL A 14 6.29 -16.58 56.06
CA VAL A 14 5.34 -15.63 56.63
C VAL A 14 4.43 -15.19 55.49
N VAL A 15 3.19 -15.67 55.51
CA VAL A 15 2.14 -15.21 54.61
C VAL A 15 1.53 -13.94 55.22
N ILE A 16 1.84 -12.78 54.64
CA ILE A 16 1.06 -11.56 54.87
C ILE A 16 0.14 -11.40 53.68
N ARG A 17 -1.17 -11.56 53.90
CA ARG A 17 -2.20 -11.24 52.91
C ARG A 17 -2.43 -9.73 52.90
N LEU A 18 -1.98 -9.08 51.84
CA LEU A 18 -2.53 -7.83 51.34
C LEU A 18 -3.03 -8.09 49.91
N ALA A 19 -4.07 -7.38 49.50
CA ALA A 19 -4.85 -7.67 48.31
C ALA A 19 -3.98 -7.80 47.05
N GLY A 20 -3.96 -9.01 46.49
CA GLY A 20 -3.77 -9.24 45.05
C GLY A 20 -2.38 -9.02 44.45
N LEU A 21 -1.29 -9.57 44.99
CA LEU A 21 -0.06 -9.86 44.21
C LEU A 21 0.79 -10.95 44.89
N LEU A 22 1.20 -11.99 44.15
CA LEU A 22 2.02 -13.10 44.65
C LEU A 22 3.50 -12.86 44.28
N LEU A 23 4.29 -12.20 45.14
CA LEU A 23 5.75 -12.12 44.95
C LEU A 23 6.44 -13.41 45.44
N ILE A 24 7.11 -14.13 44.54
CA ILE A 24 8.09 -15.16 44.90
C ILE A 24 9.46 -14.48 45.05
N ALA A 25 9.86 -14.16 46.27
CA ALA A 25 11.21 -13.66 46.54
C ALA A 25 12.24 -14.81 46.44
N MET A 26 13.10 -14.79 45.42
CA MET A 26 14.33 -15.59 45.40
C MET A 26 15.47 -14.80 46.09
N PRO A 27 16.25 -15.40 47.01
CA PRO A 27 17.39 -14.72 47.59
C PRO A 27 18.60 -14.77 46.64
N LEU A 28 19.05 -13.61 46.15
CA LEU A 28 20.35 -13.44 45.49
C LEU A 28 21.45 -13.40 46.56
N LEU A 29 22.45 -14.29 46.45
CA LEU A 29 23.61 -14.34 47.34
C LEU A 29 24.80 -13.62 46.67
N LEU A 30 25.18 -12.43 47.13
CA LEU A 30 26.43 -11.77 46.71
C LEU A 30 27.60 -12.20 47.60
N VAL A 31 28.69 -12.67 46.98
CA VAL A 31 29.98 -12.92 47.64
C VAL A 31 30.95 -11.80 47.25
N GLY A 32 31.18 -10.84 48.14
CA GLY A 32 32.18 -9.77 47.95
C GLY A 32 33.47 -10.03 48.71
N HIS A 33 34.62 -10.01 48.01
CA HIS A 33 35.95 -9.96 48.61
C HIS A 33 36.27 -8.52 49.04
N SER A 34 36.80 -8.34 50.25
CA SER A 34 37.25 -7.04 50.76
C SER A 34 38.71 -6.76 50.42
N THR A 35 38.99 -5.59 49.87
CA THR A 35 40.26 -4.88 50.05
C THR A 35 40.00 -3.38 50.07
N GLY A 36 40.41 -2.73 51.16
CA GLY A 36 40.08 -1.34 51.44
C GLY A 36 40.94 -0.31 50.70
N VAL A 37 40.32 0.85 50.45
CA VAL A 37 40.98 2.14 50.23
C VAL A 37 40.10 3.24 50.86
N ALA A 38 40.76 4.32 51.29
CA ALA A 38 40.33 5.32 52.26
C ALA A 38 39.23 6.30 51.82
N ASN A 39 38.54 6.85 52.84
CA ASN A 39 37.59 7.97 52.79
C ASN A 39 38.00 9.11 51.85
N THR A 40 37.31 9.19 50.71
CA THR A 40 37.13 10.42 49.93
C THR A 40 35.63 10.65 49.79
N SER A 41 35.14 11.84 50.15
CA SER A 41 33.76 12.23 49.93
C SER A 41 33.47 12.19 48.42
N VAL A 42 32.53 11.35 48.01
CA VAL A 42 32.07 11.25 46.62
C VAL A 42 30.80 12.07 46.51
N ASP A 43 30.78 13.07 45.63
CA ASP A 43 29.56 13.78 45.26
C ASP A 43 28.84 12.92 44.20
N CYS A 44 27.94 12.04 44.66
CA CYS A 44 27.05 11.30 43.75
C CYS A 44 25.84 12.18 43.43
N SER A 45 25.65 12.52 42.16
CA SER A 45 24.43 13.15 41.68
C SER A 45 23.46 12.07 41.23
N LEU A 46 22.24 12.05 41.79
CA LEU A 46 21.15 11.21 41.29
C LEU A 46 20.36 12.04 40.29
N ILE A 47 20.37 11.60 39.03
CA ILE A 47 19.49 12.13 38.00
C ILE A 47 18.28 11.19 37.97
N ILE A 48 17.15 11.65 38.49
CA ILE A 48 15.87 10.95 38.34
C ILE A 48 15.27 11.42 37.02
N SER A 49 15.37 10.59 36.00
CA SER A 49 14.61 10.74 34.76
C SER A 49 13.38 9.85 34.89
N THR A 50 12.21 10.46 34.98
CA THR A 50 10.92 9.76 34.86
C THR A 50 10.65 9.56 33.37
N SER A 51 10.59 8.31 32.90
CA SER A 51 10.07 7.99 31.58
C SER A 51 8.60 7.63 31.71
N SER A 52 7.73 8.62 31.81
CA SER A 52 6.34 8.39 31.41
C SER A 52 6.30 8.50 29.88
N ASN A 53 5.73 7.49 29.20
CA ASN A 53 5.38 7.58 27.77
C ASN A 53 4.68 8.93 27.50
N ALA A 54 5.13 9.60 26.45
CA ALA A 54 5.20 11.06 26.40
C ALA A 54 3.85 11.77 26.25
N LEU A 55 3.51 12.63 27.22
CA LEU A 55 3.13 14.03 26.98
C LEU A 55 3.49 14.87 28.23
N CYS A 56 4.26 15.95 28.00
CA CYS A 56 4.49 17.15 28.84
C CYS A 56 5.82 17.28 29.61
N ASN A 57 6.67 18.17 29.07
CA ASN A 57 7.75 18.94 29.72
C ASN A 57 8.82 18.16 30.49
N GLN A 58 10.04 18.14 29.94
CA GLN A 58 11.24 17.90 30.73
C GLN A 58 11.30 18.92 31.88
N SER A 59 11.03 18.48 33.09
CA SER A 59 11.55 19.14 34.28
C SER A 59 12.66 18.24 34.82
N SER A 60 13.88 18.47 34.32
CA SER A 60 15.07 17.87 34.90
C SER A 60 15.28 18.47 36.30
N GLY A 61 14.90 17.75 37.34
CA GLY A 61 15.29 18.06 38.71
C GLY A 61 16.59 17.34 39.04
N SER A 62 17.68 18.08 39.22
CA SER A 62 18.92 17.50 39.78
C SER A 62 18.86 17.55 41.31
N ILE A 63 18.96 16.39 41.97
CA ILE A 63 19.18 16.34 43.42
C ILE A 63 20.66 16.02 43.66
N THR A 64 21.40 17.02 44.14
CA THR A 64 22.81 16.87 44.52
C THR A 64 22.88 16.45 45.98
N PHE A 65 23.38 15.24 46.24
CA PHE A 65 23.67 14.79 47.61
C PHE A 65 25.10 15.22 47.97
N SER A 66 25.27 15.86 49.12
CA SER A 66 26.59 16.24 49.65
C SER A 66 26.79 15.60 51.02
N ASN A 67 28.02 15.14 51.29
CA ASN A 67 28.46 14.51 52.55
C ASN A 67 27.91 13.09 52.85
N LEU A 68 27.71 12.23 51.85
CA LEU A 68 27.48 10.80 52.09
C LEU A 68 28.82 10.07 52.23
N SER A 69 29.05 9.41 53.37
CA SER A 69 30.32 8.73 53.67
C SER A 69 30.40 7.29 53.10
N SER A 70 29.27 6.69 52.73
CA SER A 70 29.18 5.36 52.10
C SER A 70 27.72 5.06 51.72
N VAL A 71 27.46 4.65 50.47
CA VAL A 71 26.18 4.09 50.01
C VAL A 71 26.50 2.70 49.46
N ASP A 72 25.98 1.65 50.10
CA ASP A 72 26.35 0.26 49.76
C ASP A 72 25.29 -0.44 48.87
N HIS A 73 24.00 -0.11 48.97
CA HIS A 73 22.95 -0.59 48.05
C HIS A 73 21.67 0.29 48.06
N TRP A 74 20.79 0.06 47.08
CA TRP A 74 19.50 0.76 46.92
C TRP A 74 18.35 -0.26 47.05
N GLU A 75 17.25 0.12 47.69
CA GLU A 75 16.02 -0.70 47.75
C GLU A 75 14.79 0.14 47.36
N LEU A 76 13.95 -0.43 46.50
CA LEU A 76 12.62 0.10 46.15
C LEU A 76 11.57 -0.57 47.04
N TYR A 77 10.69 0.23 47.66
CA TYR A 77 9.59 -0.27 48.47
C TYR A 77 8.31 0.54 48.16
N GLY A 78 7.39 -0.05 47.39
CA GLY A 78 6.18 0.68 46.95
C GLY A 78 6.52 1.93 46.12
N ASP A 79 5.83 3.04 46.37
CA ASP A 79 5.92 4.29 45.57
C ASP A 79 7.12 5.20 45.94
N GLY A 80 8.20 4.65 46.54
CA GLY A 80 9.34 5.43 47.02
C GLY A 80 10.70 4.72 46.92
N VAL A 81 11.76 5.54 46.79
CA VAL A 81 13.16 5.09 46.78
C VAL A 81 13.76 5.23 48.18
N TYR A 82 14.34 4.16 48.73
CA TYR A 82 14.93 4.13 50.07
C TYR A 82 16.46 4.03 50.00
N LEU A 83 17.13 4.94 50.73
CA LEU A 83 18.58 4.93 50.93
C LEU A 83 18.88 4.33 52.31
N LEU A 84 19.60 3.20 52.34
CA LEU A 84 20.04 2.56 53.56
C LEU A 84 21.57 2.66 53.67
N SER A 85 22.06 3.09 54.83
CA SER A 85 23.47 2.96 55.20
C SER A 85 23.61 2.02 56.38
N ASP A 86 24.69 1.23 56.40
CA ASP A 86 24.96 0.20 57.42
C ASP A 86 25.12 0.77 58.86
N ALA A 87 25.12 2.10 59.00
CA ALA A 87 25.14 2.80 60.28
C ALA A 87 23.73 3.13 60.82
N GLY A 88 22.67 2.44 60.42
CA GLY A 88 21.42 2.28 61.20
C GLY A 88 20.73 3.54 61.76
N SER A 89 21.00 4.75 61.26
CA SER A 89 20.52 5.97 61.94
C SER A 89 20.33 7.19 61.02
N SER A 90 19.62 7.03 59.92
CA SER A 90 18.74 8.08 59.36
C SER A 90 18.01 7.57 58.11
N TYR A 91 16.68 7.62 58.12
CA TYR A 91 15.84 7.42 56.93
C TYR A 91 15.49 8.79 56.37
N THR A 92 15.75 9.03 55.09
CA THR A 92 15.13 10.16 54.39
C THR A 92 14.12 9.59 53.42
N VAL A 93 12.84 9.85 53.69
CA VAL A 93 11.72 9.42 52.85
C VAL A 93 11.46 10.51 51.83
N PHE A 94 11.52 10.17 50.56
CA PHE A 94 11.06 11.03 49.47
C PHE A 94 9.76 10.42 48.92
N ASN A 95 8.64 11.09 49.16
CA ASN A 95 7.38 10.74 48.50
C ASN A 95 7.45 11.27 47.08
N LEU A 96 7.39 10.37 46.10
CA LEU A 96 7.16 10.75 44.72
C LEU A 96 5.65 10.99 44.54
N ALA A 97 5.29 11.84 43.58
CA ALA A 97 3.89 12.10 43.27
C ALA A 97 3.21 10.79 42.84
N ALA A 98 1.94 10.59 43.24
CA ALA A 98 1.18 9.39 42.88
C ALA A 98 1.12 9.22 41.35
N GLY A 99 1.41 8.02 40.86
CA GLY A 99 1.34 7.67 39.43
C GLY A 99 2.67 7.65 38.67
N VAL A 100 3.81 7.65 39.36
CA VAL A 100 5.13 7.47 38.73
C VAL A 100 5.61 6.03 38.97
N HIS A 101 5.77 5.25 37.90
CA HIS A 101 6.09 3.82 37.99
C HIS A 101 7.44 3.44 37.34
N ASP A 102 8.07 4.37 36.59
CA ASP A 102 9.30 4.10 35.83
C ASP A 102 10.48 4.98 36.26
N TYR A 103 11.66 4.36 36.41
CA TYR A 103 12.89 5.04 36.82
C TYR A 103 14.10 4.55 36.02
N VAL A 104 14.91 5.50 35.54
CA VAL A 104 16.27 5.20 35.06
C VAL A 104 17.27 5.84 36.01
N ILE A 105 18.10 5.03 36.67
CA ILE A 105 19.13 5.51 37.60
C ILE A 105 20.46 5.63 36.86
N TRP A 106 20.96 6.86 36.72
CA TRP A 106 22.33 7.10 36.26
C TRP A 106 23.19 7.57 37.45
N SER A 107 24.35 6.94 37.65
CA SER A 107 25.39 7.48 38.53
C SER A 107 26.47 8.15 37.68
N TYR A 108 26.71 9.44 37.88
CA TYR A 108 27.81 10.17 37.24
C TYR A 108 28.93 10.42 38.26
N ASP A 109 30.15 9.98 37.95
CA ASP A 109 31.37 10.39 38.66
C ASP A 109 32.12 11.42 37.80
N ALA A 110 32.37 12.60 38.35
CA ALA A 110 33.06 13.67 37.64
C ALA A 110 34.58 13.48 37.53
N ASN A 111 35.15 12.41 38.11
CA ASN A 111 36.58 12.12 38.05
C ASN A 111 36.86 10.81 37.30
N TRP A 112 37.35 10.94 36.06
CA TRP A 112 37.54 9.86 35.07
C TRP A 112 38.62 8.80 35.40
N GLU A 113 38.89 8.41 36.65
CA GLU A 113 39.96 7.42 36.94
C GLU A 113 39.70 6.47 38.15
N ASN A 114 38.54 5.83 38.25
CA ASN A 114 38.34 4.75 39.25
C ASN A 114 37.63 3.51 38.66
N PRO A 115 38.27 2.32 38.60
CA PRO A 115 37.72 1.13 37.93
C PRO A 115 36.69 0.34 38.77
N CYS A 116 36.17 0.92 39.86
CA CYS A 116 35.25 0.25 40.79
C CYS A 116 33.76 0.49 40.49
N CYS A 117 33.42 1.47 39.65
CA CYS A 117 32.05 1.70 39.19
C CYS A 117 31.88 1.04 37.83
N ARG A 118 31.51 -0.24 37.84
CA ARG A 118 31.06 -0.93 36.63
C ARG A 118 29.63 -0.48 36.35
N ASP A 119 29.37 -0.02 35.13
CA ASP A 119 28.01 0.31 34.66
C ASP A 119 27.06 -0.84 35.00
N PHE A 120 26.13 -0.59 35.92
CA PHE A 120 25.00 -1.47 36.15
C PHE A 120 23.83 -0.92 35.35
N THR A 121 23.79 -1.29 34.07
CA THR A 121 22.57 -1.21 33.28
C THR A 121 21.71 -2.41 33.69
N THR A 122 20.92 -2.24 34.76
CA THR A 122 19.77 -3.11 34.99
C THR A 122 18.61 -2.48 34.22
N THR A 123 18.40 -2.95 33.00
CA THR A 123 17.14 -2.73 32.30
C THR A 123 16.13 -3.67 32.94
N ILE A 124 15.24 -3.15 33.79
CA ILE A 124 13.99 -3.85 34.11
C ILE A 124 13.04 -3.48 32.97
N THR A 125 13.08 -4.25 31.89
CA THR A 125 11.92 -4.40 31.00
C THR A 125 11.08 -5.50 31.63
N GLU A 126 10.21 -5.15 32.57
CA GLU A 126 8.95 -5.87 32.64
C GLU A 126 8.12 -5.30 31.49
N ASP A 127 7.79 -6.15 30.52
CA ASP A 127 6.78 -5.84 29.52
C ASP A 127 5.49 -5.50 30.28
N CYS A 128 5.23 -4.20 30.46
CA CYS A 128 3.89 -3.71 30.73
C CYS A 128 3.08 -3.76 29.43
N GLU A 129 2.98 -4.94 28.82
CA GLU A 129 1.75 -5.26 28.13
C GLU A 129 0.71 -5.39 29.24
N GLU A 130 -0.27 -4.48 29.31
CA GLU A 130 -1.57 -4.92 29.80
C GLU A 130 -1.88 -6.17 28.99
N GLN A 131 -1.94 -7.31 29.65
CA GLN A 131 -2.24 -8.59 29.03
C GLN A 131 -3.70 -8.53 28.56
N ASN A 132 -3.93 -7.84 27.45
CA ASN A 132 -5.23 -7.53 26.90
C ASN A 132 -5.75 -8.78 26.23
N CYS A 133 -6.52 -9.54 26.98
CA CYS A 133 -7.22 -10.69 26.44
C CYS A 133 -8.17 -10.23 25.33
N PRO A 134 -8.23 -10.94 24.19
CA PRO A 134 -9.09 -10.55 23.10
C PRO A 134 -10.55 -10.57 23.56
N ASN A 135 -11.33 -9.59 23.10
CA ASN A 135 -12.79 -9.61 23.26
C ASN A 135 -13.36 -10.83 22.53
N LEU A 136 -14.01 -11.72 23.27
CA LEU A 136 -14.56 -12.98 22.76
C LEU A 136 -15.94 -12.83 22.10
N LEU A 137 -16.51 -11.62 22.11
CA LEU A 137 -17.83 -11.37 21.51
C LEU A 137 -17.71 -10.97 20.04
N ILE A 138 -18.43 -11.72 19.20
CA ILE A 138 -18.71 -11.31 17.81
C ILE A 138 -19.90 -10.35 17.83
N ASN A 139 -19.77 -9.20 17.15
CA ASN A 139 -20.80 -8.14 17.11
C ASN A 139 -21.21 -7.70 18.54
N GLY A 140 -20.23 -7.59 19.44
CA GLY A 140 -20.42 -7.05 20.80
C GLY A 140 -20.62 -5.54 20.79
N ASP A 141 -20.04 -4.87 19.81
CA ASP A 141 -20.24 -3.46 19.44
C ASP A 141 -21.58 -3.20 18.71
N LEU A 142 -22.28 -4.26 18.26
CA LEU A 142 -23.60 -4.21 17.59
C LEU A 142 -23.62 -3.53 16.21
N GLU A 143 -22.45 -3.24 15.65
CA GLU A 143 -22.27 -2.40 14.48
C GLU A 143 -22.75 -3.04 13.17
N THR A 144 -23.04 -4.34 13.16
CA THR A 144 -23.66 -5.00 12.00
C THR A 144 -25.11 -4.59 11.75
N GLY A 145 -25.75 -3.86 12.68
CA GLY A 145 -27.17 -3.48 12.61
C GLY A 145 -28.14 -4.65 12.77
N ASN A 146 -27.61 -5.87 12.88
CA ASN A 146 -28.37 -7.10 13.03
C ASN A 146 -28.35 -7.55 14.49
N SER A 147 -29.44 -8.18 14.93
CA SER A 147 -29.52 -8.72 16.29
C SER A 147 -28.63 -9.94 16.49
N SER A 148 -28.32 -10.72 15.45
CA SER A 148 -27.47 -11.91 15.60
C SER A 148 -26.04 -11.53 16.01
N PRO A 149 -25.41 -12.24 16.96
CA PRO A 149 -25.86 -13.47 17.64
C PRO A 149 -26.63 -13.23 18.96
N TRP A 150 -27.02 -12.00 19.27
CA TRP A 150 -27.90 -11.69 20.38
C TRP A 150 -29.33 -12.21 20.12
N THR A 151 -29.88 -12.84 21.14
CA THR A 151 -31.25 -13.36 21.15
C THR A 151 -32.12 -12.52 22.07
N PHE A 152 -33.32 -12.20 21.62
CA PHE A 152 -34.23 -11.32 22.38
C PHE A 152 -35.33 -12.15 23.04
N TRP A 153 -35.55 -11.87 24.33
CA TRP A 153 -36.61 -12.43 25.13
C TRP A 153 -37.54 -11.32 25.59
N GLU A 154 -38.76 -11.28 25.03
CA GLU A 154 -39.68 -10.13 25.13
C GLU A 154 -41.06 -10.52 25.72
N PRO A 155 -41.18 -10.91 27.00
CA PRO A 155 -42.48 -11.30 27.57
C PRO A 155 -43.54 -10.19 27.57
N THR A 156 -43.15 -8.97 27.97
CA THR A 156 -44.06 -7.81 28.05
C THR A 156 -43.44 -6.53 27.49
N GLY A 157 -42.12 -6.46 27.38
CA GLY A 157 -41.41 -5.38 26.70
C GLY A 157 -41.06 -5.69 25.24
N SER A 158 -40.10 -4.94 24.71
CA SER A 158 -39.51 -5.12 23.38
C SER A 158 -38.03 -4.74 23.40
N VAL A 159 -37.22 -5.48 22.64
CA VAL A 159 -35.80 -5.28 22.40
C VAL A 159 -35.56 -5.05 20.91
N THR A 160 -34.85 -3.99 20.56
CA THR A 160 -34.47 -3.69 19.17
C THR A 160 -33.01 -3.27 19.10
N ILE A 161 -32.37 -3.51 17.96
CA ILE A 161 -31.15 -2.79 17.60
C ILE A 161 -31.58 -1.42 17.09
N ASP A 162 -31.18 -0.35 17.78
CA ASP A 162 -31.68 1.02 17.59
C ASP A 162 -30.52 1.96 17.27
N SER A 163 -30.72 2.82 16.28
CA SER A 163 -29.70 3.75 15.79
C SER A 163 -29.83 5.18 16.32
N ALA A 164 -30.76 5.42 17.26
CA ALA A 164 -31.07 6.77 17.70
C ALA A 164 -30.22 7.24 18.89
N ASN A 165 -29.65 6.31 19.66
CA ASN A 165 -28.87 6.64 20.86
C ASN A 165 -27.76 5.61 21.18
N PRO A 166 -26.86 5.29 20.22
CA PRO A 166 -25.67 4.51 20.51
C PRO A 166 -24.70 5.27 21.45
N GLN A 167 -23.91 4.55 22.22
CA GLN A 167 -22.81 5.11 23.03
C GLN A 167 -21.63 5.50 22.15
N GLU A 168 -21.31 4.62 21.22
CA GLU A 168 -20.29 4.73 20.18
C GLU A 168 -20.82 3.91 18.99
N GLY A 169 -20.38 4.17 17.78
CA GLY A 169 -20.93 3.42 16.66
C GLY A 169 -22.35 3.83 16.27
N ALA A 170 -23.06 2.93 15.62
CA ALA A 170 -24.33 3.15 14.92
C ALA A 170 -25.53 2.60 15.65
N PHE A 171 -25.33 1.59 16.46
CA PHE A 171 -26.41 0.75 16.91
C PHE A 171 -26.21 0.40 18.37
N ALA A 172 -27.25 0.58 19.17
CA ALA A 172 -27.29 0.05 20.53
C ALA A 172 -28.48 -0.89 20.69
N ILE A 173 -28.38 -1.80 21.65
CA ILE A 173 -29.57 -2.52 22.13
C ILE A 173 -30.44 -1.53 22.88
N LYS A 174 -31.70 -1.42 22.46
CA LYS A 174 -32.73 -0.64 23.13
C LYS A 174 -33.80 -1.55 23.68
N GLN A 175 -34.21 -1.32 24.92
CA GLN A 175 -35.37 -2.00 25.51
C GLN A 175 -36.46 -0.99 25.87
N THR A 176 -37.72 -1.41 25.71
CA THR A 176 -38.91 -0.63 26.07
C THR A 176 -40.02 -1.54 26.64
N GLY A 177 -40.98 -0.98 27.36
CA GLY A 177 -42.29 -1.61 27.55
C GLY A 177 -42.43 -2.67 28.65
N GLY A 178 -41.42 -2.93 29.49
CA GLY A 178 -41.55 -3.81 30.66
C GLY A 178 -40.48 -4.87 30.76
N VAL A 179 -40.88 -6.14 30.89
CA VAL A 179 -39.94 -7.27 31.04
C VAL A 179 -39.34 -7.63 29.68
N ALA A 180 -38.03 -7.51 29.54
CA ALA A 180 -37.30 -7.81 28.31
C ALA A 180 -35.83 -8.17 28.58
N SER A 181 -35.22 -9.00 27.74
CA SER A 181 -33.78 -9.31 27.80
C SER A 181 -33.16 -9.40 26.43
N ALA A 182 -31.95 -8.87 26.25
CA ALA A 182 -31.03 -9.28 25.20
C ALA A 182 -30.05 -10.29 25.79
N GLU A 183 -29.87 -11.44 25.15
CA GLU A 183 -29.04 -12.54 25.65
C GLU A 183 -28.05 -13.04 24.58
N TYR A 184 -26.78 -13.20 24.96
CA TYR A 184 -25.72 -13.76 24.14
C TYR A 184 -25.33 -15.13 24.69
N GLN A 185 -25.44 -16.18 23.86
CA GLN A 185 -24.97 -17.51 24.22
C GLN A 185 -23.54 -17.68 23.71
N ILE A 186 -22.57 -17.71 24.61
CA ILE A 186 -21.16 -17.89 24.27
C ILE A 186 -20.68 -19.28 24.66
N GLY A 187 -20.05 -19.98 23.71
CA GLY A 187 -19.33 -21.23 23.93
C GLY A 187 -17.82 -21.03 23.84
N GLY A 188 -17.05 -22.09 24.05
CA GLY A 188 -15.59 -22.05 23.92
C GLY A 188 -14.84 -21.41 25.10
N LEU A 189 -15.52 -21.15 26.22
CA LEU A 189 -14.86 -20.66 27.43
C LEU A 189 -14.05 -21.78 28.10
N SER A 190 -13.00 -21.41 28.81
CA SER A 190 -12.23 -22.32 29.65
C SER A 190 -12.96 -22.56 30.97
N ALA A 191 -12.93 -23.79 31.48
CA ALA A 191 -13.51 -24.13 32.78
C ALA A 191 -12.69 -23.55 33.93
N ASN A 192 -13.33 -23.21 35.05
CA ASN A 192 -12.66 -22.65 36.23
C ASN A 192 -11.80 -21.41 35.94
N THR A 193 -12.22 -20.61 34.96
CA THR A 193 -11.48 -19.43 34.47
C THR A 193 -12.28 -18.17 34.78
N GLU A 194 -11.59 -17.13 35.24
CA GLU A 194 -12.20 -15.84 35.54
C GLU A 194 -12.28 -14.98 34.27
N TYR A 195 -13.43 -14.37 34.05
CA TYR A 195 -13.73 -13.50 32.92
C TYR A 195 -14.32 -12.18 33.42
N VAL A 196 -14.08 -11.11 32.67
CA VAL A 196 -14.73 -9.82 32.80
C VAL A 196 -15.73 -9.67 31.66
N PHE A 197 -17.01 -9.53 32.01
CA PHE A 197 -18.04 -9.09 31.06
C PHE A 197 -18.31 -7.62 31.29
N SER A 198 -18.19 -6.82 30.24
CA SER A 198 -18.30 -5.37 30.27
C SER A 198 -19.25 -4.84 29.20
N GLY A 199 -19.83 -3.67 29.44
CA GLY A 199 -20.66 -2.96 28.47
C GLY A 199 -21.11 -1.61 28.99
N TYR A 200 -21.36 -0.66 28.09
CA TYR A 200 -21.93 0.62 28.45
C TYR A 200 -23.45 0.50 28.50
N ALA A 201 -24.07 0.94 29.59
CA ALA A 201 -25.53 0.94 29.67
C ALA A 201 -26.08 2.18 30.39
N LEU A 202 -27.33 2.52 30.06
CA LEU A 202 -28.09 3.59 30.72
C LEU A 202 -29.55 3.20 30.89
N ARG A 203 -30.22 3.79 31.88
CA ARG A 203 -31.69 3.74 32.03
C ARG A 203 -32.26 5.16 32.12
N SER A 204 -33.30 5.47 31.35
CA SER A 204 -33.84 6.83 31.32
C SER A 204 -34.59 7.23 32.59
N VAL A 205 -35.06 6.25 33.38
CA VAL A 205 -35.82 6.47 34.62
C VAL A 205 -35.07 5.84 35.80
N PRO A 206 -34.69 6.59 36.85
CA PRO A 206 -33.91 6.08 37.97
C PRO A 206 -34.58 4.95 38.78
N SER A 207 -35.92 4.83 38.73
CA SER A 207 -36.67 3.78 39.42
C SER A 207 -36.85 2.49 38.62
N ASP A 208 -36.41 2.45 37.35
CA ASP A 208 -36.48 1.24 36.53
C ASP A 208 -35.44 0.21 37.00
N ASP A 209 -35.83 -1.06 36.99
CA ASP A 209 -35.02 -2.21 37.39
C ASP A 209 -34.42 -2.85 36.15
N VAL A 210 -33.17 -2.47 35.86
CA VAL A 210 -32.39 -2.94 34.72
C VAL A 210 -31.05 -3.45 35.24
N VAL A 211 -30.68 -4.65 34.81
CA VAL A 211 -29.48 -5.37 35.25
C VAL A 211 -28.68 -5.89 34.07
N PHE A 212 -27.38 -5.91 34.26
CA PHE A 212 -26.37 -6.43 33.34
C PHE A 212 -25.71 -7.64 34.01
N GLY A 213 -25.64 -8.80 33.36
CA GLY A 213 -25.28 -10.03 34.05
C GLY A 213 -24.85 -11.23 33.21
N VAL A 214 -24.41 -12.28 33.90
CA VAL A 214 -24.03 -13.59 33.34
C VAL A 214 -24.71 -14.72 34.11
N LYS A 215 -25.31 -15.67 33.39
CA LYS A 215 -25.95 -16.90 33.90
C LYS A 215 -25.47 -18.12 33.13
N ASN A 216 -25.89 -19.31 33.55
CA ASN A 216 -25.57 -20.59 32.90
C ASN A 216 -24.07 -20.92 32.73
N HIS A 217 -23.20 -20.27 33.51
CA HIS A 217 -21.75 -20.46 33.45
C HIS A 217 -21.22 -21.54 34.39
N GLY A 218 -22.09 -22.32 35.04
CA GLY A 218 -21.70 -23.39 35.98
C GLY A 218 -21.55 -22.94 37.43
N ALA A 219 -21.77 -21.66 37.72
CA ALA A 219 -21.89 -21.11 39.08
C ALA A 219 -23.13 -20.20 39.20
N ALA A 220 -23.27 -19.52 40.36
CA ALA A 220 -24.40 -18.63 40.62
C ALA A 220 -24.43 -17.45 39.64
N VAL A 221 -25.63 -16.94 39.33
CA VAL A 221 -25.79 -15.76 38.48
C VAL A 221 -25.04 -14.57 39.09
N VAL A 222 -24.28 -13.87 38.25
CA VAL A 222 -23.59 -12.63 38.61
C VAL A 222 -24.23 -11.50 37.83
N SER A 223 -24.59 -10.40 38.48
CA SER A 223 -25.14 -9.22 37.81
C SER A 223 -24.85 -7.94 38.58
N ALA A 224 -24.89 -6.82 37.86
CA ALA A 224 -24.80 -5.46 38.38
C ALA A 224 -25.99 -4.63 37.89
N PRO A 225 -26.51 -3.70 38.72
CA PRO A 225 -27.59 -2.81 38.30
C PRO A 225 -27.05 -1.75 37.33
N VAL A 226 -27.87 -1.37 36.34
CA VAL A 226 -27.65 -0.16 35.55
C VAL A 226 -28.19 1.01 36.35
N ASP A 227 -27.30 1.84 36.91
CA ASP A 227 -27.65 2.87 37.90
C ASP A 227 -27.51 4.32 37.39
N SER A 228 -27.28 4.49 36.09
CA SER A 228 -27.03 5.80 35.47
C SER A 228 -28.10 6.18 34.45
N VAL A 229 -28.37 7.48 34.34
CA VAL A 229 -29.27 8.08 33.32
C VAL A 229 -28.57 8.48 32.03
N GLY A 230 -27.23 8.42 32.01
CA GLY A 230 -26.40 8.43 30.81
C GLY A 230 -25.56 7.17 30.74
N TYR A 231 -24.92 6.88 29.61
CA TYR A 231 -24.08 5.71 29.48
C TYR A 231 -22.99 5.68 30.54
N LYS A 232 -22.84 4.51 31.15
CA LYS A 232 -21.80 4.21 32.13
C LYS A 232 -21.30 2.80 31.84
N LEU A 233 -19.98 2.63 31.83
CA LEU A 233 -19.37 1.31 31.74
C LEU A 233 -19.74 0.50 32.99
N ILE A 234 -20.29 -0.67 32.76
CA ILE A 234 -20.57 -1.68 33.79
C ILE A 234 -19.66 -2.86 33.48
N SER A 235 -18.89 -3.28 34.48
CA SER A 235 -18.00 -4.44 34.39
C SER A 235 -18.32 -5.40 35.53
N ILE A 236 -18.44 -6.69 35.21
CA ILE A 236 -18.64 -7.74 36.20
C ILE A 236 -17.66 -8.89 35.97
N ASN A 237 -17.06 -9.37 37.06
CA ASN A 237 -16.23 -10.57 37.02
C ASN A 237 -17.10 -11.80 37.30
N PHE A 238 -16.89 -12.87 36.55
CA PHE A 238 -17.44 -14.18 36.87
C PHE A 238 -16.40 -15.28 36.61
N THR A 239 -16.51 -16.39 37.34
CA THR A 239 -15.68 -17.56 37.12
C THR A 239 -16.55 -18.69 36.61
N THR A 240 -16.18 -19.29 35.49
CA THR A 240 -16.87 -20.49 34.97
C THR A 240 -16.77 -21.64 35.96
N GLY A 241 -17.80 -22.47 36.04
CA GLY A 241 -17.79 -23.67 36.86
C GLY A 241 -16.74 -24.69 36.41
N ALA A 242 -16.43 -25.66 37.28
CA ALA A 242 -15.34 -26.63 37.09
C ALA A 242 -15.43 -27.49 35.80
N SER A 243 -16.58 -27.52 35.13
CA SER A 243 -16.78 -28.24 33.85
C SER A 243 -17.54 -27.41 32.81
N SER A 244 -17.72 -26.12 33.03
CA SER A 244 -18.52 -25.27 32.15
C SER A 244 -17.63 -24.54 31.16
N THR A 245 -17.94 -24.69 29.88
CA THR A 245 -17.20 -24.06 28.77
C THR A 245 -18.10 -23.10 27.98
N SER A 246 -19.16 -22.62 28.61
CA SER A 246 -20.15 -21.73 28.01
C SER A 246 -20.77 -20.83 29.07
N ALA A 247 -21.30 -19.69 28.65
CA ALA A 247 -22.08 -18.77 29.49
C ALA A 247 -23.21 -18.13 28.69
N THR A 248 -24.21 -17.62 29.40
CA THR A 248 -25.23 -16.71 28.85
C THR A 248 -25.01 -15.33 29.41
N LEU A 249 -24.61 -14.38 28.57
CA LEU A 249 -24.53 -12.96 28.91
C LEU A 249 -25.91 -12.33 28.72
N PHE A 250 -26.33 -11.42 29.59
CA PHE A 250 -27.65 -10.81 29.50
C PHE A 250 -27.66 -9.34 29.90
N PHE A 251 -28.49 -8.58 29.19
CA PHE A 251 -28.92 -7.24 29.55
C PHE A 251 -30.45 -7.29 29.70
N TYR A 252 -30.93 -7.16 30.94
CA TYR A 252 -32.29 -7.53 31.34
C TYR A 252 -33.00 -6.38 32.05
N SER A 253 -34.27 -6.15 31.72
CA SER A 253 -35.18 -5.28 32.45
C SER A 253 -36.32 -6.07 33.08
N GLU A 254 -36.51 -5.94 34.40
CA GLU A 254 -37.65 -6.51 35.14
C GLU A 254 -38.80 -5.50 35.22
N ILE A 255 -38.47 -4.24 35.47
CA ILE A 255 -39.42 -3.13 35.57
C ILE A 255 -38.89 -1.98 34.73
N LEU A 256 -39.51 -1.74 33.58
CA LEU A 256 -39.10 -0.68 32.65
C LEU A 256 -40.28 0.21 32.29
N THR A 257 -40.32 1.41 32.85
CA THR A 257 -41.32 2.44 32.56
C THR A 257 -40.82 3.49 31.57
N GLY A 258 -39.50 3.61 31.41
CA GLY A 258 -38.84 4.43 30.39
C GLY A 258 -38.24 3.60 29.26
N VAL A 259 -37.00 3.95 28.90
CA VAL A 259 -36.18 3.29 27.88
C VAL A 259 -34.80 3.02 28.47
N THR A 260 -34.20 1.89 28.13
CA THR A 260 -32.82 1.59 28.49
C THR A 260 -32.03 1.23 27.24
N TYR A 261 -30.76 1.64 27.21
CA TYR A 261 -29.85 1.33 26.12
C TYR A 261 -28.61 0.63 26.66
N GLY A 262 -28.05 -0.29 25.88
CA GLY A 262 -26.83 -1.02 26.16
C GLY A 262 -26.00 -1.19 24.89
N ASP A 263 -24.68 -1.03 25.01
CA ASP A 263 -23.78 -0.89 23.87
C ASP A 263 -22.33 -1.27 24.22
N ASN A 264 -21.47 -1.50 23.21
CA ASN A 264 -20.05 -1.84 23.33
C ASN A 264 -19.77 -2.96 24.33
N PHE A 265 -20.41 -4.11 24.14
CA PHE A 265 -20.23 -5.26 25.01
C PHE A 265 -18.89 -5.96 24.73
N SER A 266 -18.15 -6.28 25.79
CA SER A 266 -16.93 -7.10 25.70
C SER A 266 -16.93 -8.24 26.71
N LEU A 267 -16.33 -9.37 26.34
CA LEU A 267 -16.04 -10.48 27.23
C LEU A 267 -14.57 -10.85 27.10
N GLU A 268 -13.83 -10.72 28.18
CA GLU A 268 -12.37 -10.92 28.20
C GLU A 268 -12.02 -11.86 29.35
N ALA A 269 -11.02 -12.74 29.18
CA ALA A 269 -10.49 -13.50 30.32
C ALA A 269 -9.66 -12.56 31.22
N VAL A 270 -9.72 -12.74 32.54
CA VAL A 270 -8.87 -11.97 33.49
C VAL A 270 -7.40 -12.36 33.34
N THR A 271 -7.15 -13.62 32.98
CA THR A 271 -5.84 -14.13 32.60
C THR A 271 -6.04 -14.98 31.37
N CYS A 272 -5.39 -14.60 30.27
CA CYS A 272 -5.34 -15.47 29.11
C CYS A 272 -4.45 -16.65 29.43
N GLU A 273 -4.95 -17.87 29.28
CA GLU A 273 -4.04 -18.97 28.99
C GLU A 273 -3.38 -18.59 27.66
N THR A 274 -2.09 -18.25 27.70
CA THR A 274 -1.32 -18.18 26.47
C THR A 274 -1.42 -19.56 25.84
N SER A 275 -2.08 -19.66 24.67
CA SER A 275 -1.82 -20.80 23.81
C SER A 275 -0.30 -20.84 23.69
N ALA A 276 0.31 -21.97 24.06
CA ALA A 276 1.76 -22.07 24.01
C ALA A 276 2.24 -21.56 22.66
N GLU A 277 3.10 -20.54 22.69
CA GLU A 277 3.65 -19.90 21.50
C GLU A 277 4.18 -20.99 20.58
N LEU A 278 3.67 -21.00 19.35
CA LEU A 278 4.09 -21.95 18.34
C LEU A 278 5.53 -21.59 17.95
N PRO A 279 6.44 -22.58 17.89
CA PRO A 279 7.84 -22.31 17.60
C PRO A 279 8.00 -21.63 16.25
N GLN A 280 9.04 -20.81 16.09
CA GLN A 280 9.36 -20.23 14.80
C GLN A 280 9.41 -21.32 13.71
N GLY A 281 8.63 -21.17 12.64
CA GLY A 281 8.53 -22.19 11.61
C GLY A 281 7.62 -21.81 10.46
N THR A 282 7.46 -22.77 9.53
CA THR A 282 6.56 -22.64 8.39
C THR A 282 5.29 -23.43 8.63
N TYR A 283 4.14 -22.76 8.51
CA TYR A 283 2.81 -23.30 8.71
C TYR A 283 2.05 -23.32 7.39
N TYR A 284 1.39 -24.43 7.08
CA TYR A 284 0.68 -24.64 5.82
C TYR A 284 -0.83 -24.63 6.06
N VAL A 285 -1.57 -23.96 5.19
CA VAL A 285 -3.04 -23.87 5.24
C VAL A 285 -3.63 -24.31 3.91
N ASP A 286 -4.60 -25.23 3.95
CA ASP A 286 -5.27 -25.84 2.80
C ASP A 286 -6.78 -25.91 3.08
N ALA A 287 -7.59 -25.06 2.44
CA ALA A 287 -9.02 -24.93 2.72
C ALA A 287 -9.79 -26.26 2.54
N THR A 288 -9.43 -27.04 1.52
CA THR A 288 -10.13 -28.28 1.17
C THR A 288 -9.45 -29.53 1.73
N GLY A 289 -8.12 -29.57 1.75
CA GLY A 289 -7.33 -30.72 2.17
C GLY A 289 -6.85 -30.70 3.62
N GLY A 290 -6.91 -29.55 4.29
CA GLY A 290 -6.40 -29.34 5.65
C GLY A 290 -7.34 -29.80 6.77
N ASN A 291 -6.83 -29.73 8.00
CA ASN A 291 -7.61 -29.96 9.22
C ASN A 291 -6.98 -29.17 10.38
N ASP A 292 -7.77 -28.38 11.11
CA ASP A 292 -7.27 -27.52 12.21
C ASP A 292 -6.78 -28.30 13.45
N ALA A 293 -7.01 -29.61 13.49
CA ALA A 293 -6.40 -30.51 14.47
C ALA A 293 -4.98 -30.96 14.10
N ASN A 294 -4.52 -30.66 12.88
CA ASN A 294 -3.15 -30.96 12.45
C ASN A 294 -2.13 -29.99 13.08
N ASP A 295 -0.84 -30.33 12.98
CA ASP A 295 0.25 -29.47 13.46
C ASP A 295 0.53 -28.28 12.54
N GLY A 296 0.10 -28.32 11.28
CA GLY A 296 0.33 -27.27 10.30
C GLY A 296 1.75 -27.28 9.72
N LEU A 297 2.64 -28.19 10.12
CA LEU A 297 4.08 -28.10 9.82
C LEU A 297 4.50 -28.68 8.47
N SER A 298 3.55 -29.19 7.68
CA SER A 298 3.79 -29.67 6.32
C SER A 298 2.53 -29.56 5.46
N PRO A 299 2.65 -29.57 4.11
CA PRO A 299 1.47 -29.62 3.23
C PRO A 299 0.54 -30.81 3.52
N ALA A 300 1.09 -31.95 3.95
CA ALA A 300 0.30 -33.15 4.25
C ALA A 300 -0.45 -33.08 5.59
N THR A 301 -0.04 -32.16 6.47
CA THR A 301 -0.62 -31.90 7.79
C THR A 301 -1.02 -30.43 7.92
N ALA A 302 -1.47 -29.83 6.82
CA ALA A 302 -1.89 -28.44 6.79
C ALA A 302 -3.11 -28.19 7.69
N TRP A 303 -3.22 -26.98 8.21
CA TRP A 303 -4.46 -26.45 8.79
C TRP A 303 -5.49 -26.18 7.71
N GLN A 304 -6.73 -25.99 8.13
CA GLN A 304 -7.85 -25.78 7.21
C GLN A 304 -8.26 -24.31 7.12
N SER A 305 -8.38 -23.63 8.26
CA SER A 305 -9.05 -22.33 8.34
C SER A 305 -8.10 -21.16 8.59
N LEU A 306 -8.51 -19.95 8.19
CA LEU A 306 -7.85 -18.70 8.60
C LEU A 306 -8.14 -18.39 10.07
N SER A 307 -9.28 -18.85 10.58
CA SER A 307 -9.63 -18.79 12.00
C SER A 307 -8.56 -19.47 12.87
N LYS A 308 -7.99 -20.59 12.41
CA LYS A 308 -6.86 -21.26 13.08
C LYS A 308 -5.59 -20.40 13.05
N VAL A 309 -5.33 -19.71 11.95
CA VAL A 309 -4.19 -18.77 11.82
C VAL A 309 -4.37 -17.61 12.80
N ASN A 310 -5.53 -16.95 12.78
CA ASN A 310 -5.84 -15.79 13.63
C ASN A 310 -5.79 -16.12 15.14
N ALA A 311 -6.16 -17.34 15.51
CA ALA A 311 -6.15 -17.80 16.90
C ALA A 311 -4.76 -18.28 17.37
N SER A 312 -3.77 -18.36 16.48
CA SER A 312 -2.44 -18.87 16.80
C SER A 312 -1.47 -17.74 17.13
N SER A 313 -0.70 -17.92 18.21
CA SER A 313 0.45 -17.07 18.53
C SER A 313 1.72 -17.79 18.08
N PHE A 314 2.45 -17.19 17.14
CA PHE A 314 3.66 -17.74 16.55
C PHE A 314 4.88 -16.93 17.00
N SER A 315 6.02 -17.59 17.19
CA SER A 315 7.27 -16.87 17.41
C SER A 315 7.62 -15.97 16.21
N PRO A 316 8.20 -14.78 16.46
CA PRO A 316 8.69 -13.90 15.41
C PRO A 316 9.57 -14.63 14.38
N GLY A 317 9.42 -14.28 13.11
CA GLY A 317 10.10 -14.93 11.99
C GLY A 317 9.39 -16.16 11.47
N SER A 318 8.09 -16.32 11.77
CA SER A 318 7.28 -17.44 11.28
C SER A 318 6.71 -17.15 9.89
N THR A 319 6.54 -18.21 9.10
CA THR A 319 5.97 -18.12 7.74
C THR A 319 4.65 -18.89 7.70
N ILE A 320 3.61 -18.30 7.14
CA ILE A 320 2.31 -18.92 6.92
C ILE A 320 2.08 -19.01 5.41
N LEU A 321 1.96 -20.24 4.90
CA LEU A 321 1.80 -20.53 3.48
C LEU A 321 0.39 -21.01 3.20
N LEU A 322 -0.36 -20.25 2.40
CA LEU A 322 -1.68 -20.60 1.94
C LEU A 322 -1.59 -21.31 0.59
N LYS A 323 -2.37 -22.36 0.38
CA LYS A 323 -2.27 -23.16 -0.85
C LYS A 323 -2.86 -22.43 -2.05
N CYS A 324 -2.13 -22.40 -3.16
CA CYS A 324 -2.60 -21.90 -4.44
C CYS A 324 -3.89 -22.60 -4.89
N GLY A 325 -4.84 -21.83 -5.42
CA GLY A 325 -6.12 -22.29 -5.97
C GLY A 325 -7.20 -22.61 -4.94
N GLU A 326 -6.92 -22.43 -3.65
CA GLU A 326 -7.91 -22.56 -2.58
C GLU A 326 -8.59 -21.20 -2.31
N VAL A 327 -9.81 -21.27 -1.78
CA VAL A 327 -10.66 -20.10 -1.45
C VAL A 327 -11.06 -20.17 0.02
N TRP A 328 -10.92 -19.05 0.74
CA TRP A 328 -11.40 -18.86 2.10
C TRP A 328 -12.44 -17.74 2.15
N ASN A 329 -13.65 -18.07 2.63
CA ASN A 329 -14.68 -17.10 2.99
C ASN A 329 -14.55 -16.70 4.47
N GLU A 330 -13.34 -16.36 4.88
CA GLU A 330 -12.97 -15.99 6.25
C GLU A 330 -12.14 -14.69 6.23
N GLN A 331 -12.04 -14.00 7.36
CA GLN A 331 -11.14 -12.87 7.51
C GLN A 331 -9.73 -13.36 7.92
N LEU A 332 -8.69 -12.80 7.31
CA LEU A 332 -7.32 -12.92 7.77
C LEU A 332 -6.97 -11.73 8.66
N LYS A 333 -6.72 -12.00 9.94
CA LYS A 333 -6.40 -10.98 10.96
C LYS A 333 -5.42 -11.52 12.02
N PRO A 334 -4.13 -11.64 11.67
CA PRO A 334 -3.09 -11.99 12.64
C PRO A 334 -2.98 -10.93 13.75
N THR A 335 -2.62 -11.35 14.96
CA THR A 335 -2.57 -10.48 16.16
C THR A 335 -1.18 -10.36 16.77
N VAL A 336 -0.19 -11.06 16.23
CA VAL A 336 1.20 -11.08 16.75
C VAL A 336 2.15 -10.40 15.77
N SER A 337 3.13 -9.67 16.29
CA SER A 337 4.16 -9.01 15.47
C SER A 337 5.37 -9.91 15.24
N GLY A 338 6.13 -9.62 14.18
CA GLY A 338 7.51 -10.07 14.07
C GLY A 338 8.43 -9.19 14.93
N THR A 339 9.74 -9.27 14.69
CA THR A 339 10.73 -8.37 15.29
C THR A 339 11.79 -8.00 14.26
N ALA A 340 12.60 -6.98 14.55
CA ALA A 340 13.76 -6.64 13.74
C ALA A 340 14.66 -7.87 13.54
N GLY A 341 14.85 -8.27 12.28
CA GLY A 341 15.61 -9.46 11.88
C GLY A 341 14.84 -10.79 11.89
N ASN A 342 13.62 -10.84 12.44
CA ASN A 342 12.74 -12.01 12.40
C ASN A 342 11.34 -11.57 11.93
N ILE A 343 11.22 -11.37 10.62
CA ILE A 343 10.02 -10.88 9.96
C ILE A 343 9.02 -12.02 9.78
N ASN A 344 7.77 -11.79 10.17
CA ASN A 344 6.70 -12.75 9.90
C ASN A 344 6.24 -12.62 8.43
N VAL A 345 5.88 -13.73 7.81
CA VAL A 345 5.54 -13.77 6.39
C VAL A 345 4.23 -14.50 6.18
N ILE A 346 3.35 -13.93 5.37
CA ILE A 346 2.24 -14.64 4.72
C ILE A 346 2.56 -14.73 3.24
N ASP A 347 2.50 -15.94 2.68
CA ASP A 347 2.74 -16.19 1.26
C ASP A 347 1.95 -17.42 0.78
N SER A 348 2.23 -17.89 -0.42
CA SER A 348 1.58 -19.02 -1.06
C SER A 348 2.48 -20.26 -1.16
N TYR A 349 1.87 -21.43 -1.32
CA TYR A 349 2.58 -22.65 -1.74
C TYR A 349 1.79 -23.46 -2.76
N GLY A 350 2.49 -24.29 -3.52
CA GLY A 350 1.91 -24.99 -4.66
C GLY A 350 2.17 -24.22 -5.96
N SER A 351 1.28 -24.37 -6.93
CA SER A 351 1.44 -23.74 -8.26
C SER A 351 0.42 -22.62 -8.42
N CYS A 352 0.91 -21.37 -8.43
CA CYS A 352 0.13 -20.16 -8.71
C CYS A 352 0.59 -19.58 -10.07
N PRO A 353 0.24 -20.19 -11.23
CA PRO A 353 0.72 -19.71 -12.53
C PRO A 353 0.21 -18.33 -12.95
N ASP A 354 -0.87 -17.84 -12.31
CA ASP A 354 -1.51 -16.56 -12.61
C ASP A 354 -2.20 -15.96 -11.37
N ASN A 355 -2.68 -14.72 -11.49
CA ASN A 355 -3.38 -14.01 -10.41
C ASN A 355 -4.63 -14.72 -9.90
N ALA A 356 -5.37 -15.45 -10.74
CA ALA A 356 -6.60 -16.15 -10.37
C ALA A 356 -6.33 -17.48 -9.63
N SER A 357 -5.09 -17.95 -9.64
CA SER A 357 -4.63 -19.16 -8.95
C SER A 357 -3.97 -18.87 -7.59
N LYS A 358 -3.82 -17.59 -7.21
CA LYS A 358 -3.34 -17.20 -5.88
C LYS A 358 -4.34 -17.63 -4.78
N PRO A 359 -3.90 -17.84 -3.53
CA PRO A 359 -4.80 -18.11 -2.41
C PRO A 359 -5.83 -17.00 -2.28
N HIS A 360 -7.12 -17.33 -2.40
CA HIS A 360 -8.19 -16.35 -2.50
C HIS A 360 -8.90 -16.15 -1.17
N ILE A 361 -8.82 -14.94 -0.62
CA ILE A 361 -9.59 -14.48 0.53
C ILE A 361 -10.80 -13.73 -0.02
N ALA A 362 -11.95 -14.41 -0.05
CA ALA A 362 -13.20 -13.94 -0.65
C ALA A 362 -14.18 -13.53 0.44
N ALA A 363 -14.21 -12.24 0.80
CA ALA A 363 -15.10 -11.75 1.86
C ALA A 363 -16.58 -11.84 1.48
N ASP A 364 -16.92 -11.70 0.20
CA ASP A 364 -18.29 -11.76 -0.33
C ASP A 364 -19.31 -10.92 0.47
N GLY A 365 -18.89 -9.73 0.92
CA GLY A 365 -19.69 -8.84 1.77
C GLY A 365 -19.85 -9.27 3.24
N GLN A 366 -19.33 -10.44 3.63
CA GLN A 366 -19.43 -10.95 5.00
C GLN A 366 -18.51 -10.20 5.97
N PHE A 367 -17.39 -9.68 5.46
CA PHE A 367 -16.44 -8.89 6.22
C PHE A 367 -16.23 -7.54 5.53
N HIS A 368 -16.23 -6.46 6.31
CA HIS A 368 -15.88 -5.14 5.78
C HIS A 368 -14.42 -5.07 5.29
N ILE A 369 -13.54 -5.86 5.92
CA ILE A 369 -12.11 -5.91 5.61
C ILE A 369 -11.71 -7.40 5.55
N PRO A 370 -11.44 -7.99 4.38
CA PRO A 370 -11.01 -9.37 4.25
C PRO A 370 -9.63 -9.62 4.87
N VAL A 371 -8.69 -8.69 4.71
CA VAL A 371 -7.32 -8.80 5.24
C VAL A 371 -7.01 -7.60 6.11
N HIS A 372 -6.83 -7.83 7.41
CA HIS A 372 -6.66 -6.77 8.40
C HIS A 372 -5.43 -7.02 9.28
N PHE A 373 -4.42 -6.16 9.17
CA PHE A 373 -3.27 -6.14 10.08
C PHE A 373 -3.45 -4.97 11.04
N TYR A 374 -3.96 -5.28 12.23
CA TYR A 374 -4.29 -4.29 13.25
C TYR A 374 -3.26 -4.31 14.39
N ASN A 375 -2.57 -3.21 14.65
CA ASN A 375 -1.59 -3.08 15.73
C ASN A 375 -0.52 -4.18 15.70
N VAL A 376 0.07 -4.38 14.52
CA VAL A 376 1.17 -5.32 14.32
C VAL A 376 2.27 -4.68 13.47
N ALA A 377 3.49 -5.19 13.60
CA ALA A 377 4.68 -4.77 12.87
C ALA A 377 5.49 -5.99 12.39
N TYR A 378 6.47 -5.75 11.52
CA TYR A 378 7.38 -6.76 10.97
C TYR A 378 6.65 -7.90 10.26
N TRP A 379 5.84 -7.55 9.26
CA TRP A 379 5.11 -8.48 8.41
C TRP A 379 5.35 -8.24 6.92
N GLU A 380 5.44 -9.33 6.16
CA GLU A 380 5.32 -9.31 4.70
C GLU A 380 4.08 -10.10 4.28
N ILE A 381 3.25 -9.48 3.45
CA ILE A 381 1.94 -9.97 3.00
C ILE A 381 2.05 -10.16 1.49
N ASN A 382 2.25 -11.41 1.07
CA ASN A 382 2.66 -11.73 -0.29
C ASN A 382 1.63 -12.63 -1.00
N SER A 383 1.54 -12.48 -2.32
CA SER A 383 0.93 -13.48 -3.22
C SER A 383 -0.53 -13.81 -2.94
N LEU A 384 -1.32 -12.91 -2.34
CA LEU A 384 -2.73 -13.15 -2.03
C LEU A 384 -3.64 -12.68 -3.17
N GLN A 385 -4.75 -13.39 -3.38
CA GLN A 385 -5.91 -12.87 -4.11
C GLN A 385 -6.94 -12.41 -3.08
N VAL A 386 -7.48 -11.20 -3.24
CA VAL A 386 -8.41 -10.59 -2.27
C VAL A 386 -9.60 -9.99 -3.01
N SER A 387 -10.82 -10.35 -2.61
CA SER A 387 -12.04 -9.74 -3.13
C SER A 387 -13.11 -9.52 -2.07
N ASN A 388 -14.03 -8.60 -2.34
CA ASN A 388 -15.14 -8.26 -1.47
C ASN A 388 -16.36 -7.82 -2.29
N ASP A 389 -16.83 -8.74 -3.14
CA ASP A 389 -17.96 -8.57 -4.04
C ASP A 389 -19.28 -8.73 -3.26
N THR A 390 -20.24 -7.83 -3.47
CA THR A 390 -21.55 -7.86 -2.82
C THR A 390 -22.65 -8.19 -3.84
N PRO A 391 -23.37 -9.34 -3.70
CA PRO A 391 -24.36 -9.78 -4.69
C PRO A 391 -25.52 -8.81 -4.95
N ASP A 392 -25.80 -7.93 -3.99
CA ASP A 392 -26.82 -6.91 -4.06
C ASP A 392 -26.14 -5.55 -3.90
N ASN A 393 -26.05 -4.78 -4.99
CA ASN A 393 -25.57 -3.39 -5.06
C ASN A 393 -26.37 -2.40 -4.18
N SER A 394 -27.13 -2.88 -3.19
CA SER A 394 -28.08 -2.11 -2.38
C SER A 394 -27.47 -1.48 -1.14
N GLU A 395 -26.28 -1.86 -0.69
CA GLU A 395 -25.58 -1.14 0.38
C GLU A 395 -24.08 -1.14 0.11
N TYR A 396 -23.54 0.04 -0.23
CA TYR A 396 -22.11 0.31 -0.22
C TYR A 396 -21.59 0.08 1.21
N THR A 397 -21.17 -1.14 1.53
CA THR A 397 -20.75 -1.54 2.89
C THR A 397 -19.54 -0.74 3.33
N GLY A 398 -18.77 -0.21 2.38
CA GLY A 398 -17.54 0.51 2.60
C GLY A 398 -16.29 -0.37 2.57
N ALA A 399 -16.45 -1.55 1.94
CA ALA A 399 -15.44 -2.58 1.82
C ALA A 399 -14.04 -2.05 1.51
N HIS A 400 -13.07 -2.62 2.20
CA HIS A 400 -11.65 -2.53 1.84
C HIS A 400 -11.18 -3.87 1.26
N GLY A 401 -10.02 -3.87 0.59
CA GLY A 401 -9.25 -5.09 0.32
C GLY A 401 -8.31 -5.39 1.49
N ILE A 402 -7.11 -4.82 1.47
CA ILE A 402 -6.10 -4.98 2.52
C ILE A 402 -6.03 -3.69 3.36
N LEU A 403 -6.19 -3.80 4.67
CA LEU A 403 -6.03 -2.70 5.62
C LEU A 403 -4.88 -2.97 6.59
N LEU A 404 -3.92 -2.04 6.62
CA LEU A 404 -2.88 -1.93 7.64
C LEU A 404 -3.30 -0.81 8.60
N GLU A 405 -3.71 -1.15 9.81
CA GLU A 405 -4.22 -0.17 10.78
C GLU A 405 -3.40 -0.19 12.07
N ILE A 406 -2.99 0.99 12.51
CA ILE A 406 -2.37 1.19 13.82
C ILE A 406 -3.12 2.26 14.62
N ASN A 407 -3.43 1.95 15.87
CA ASN A 407 -4.13 2.82 16.80
C ASN A 407 -3.54 2.67 18.20
N ASN A 408 -3.05 3.77 18.75
CA ASN A 408 -2.35 3.79 20.04
C ASN A 408 -1.17 2.79 20.14
N PHE A 409 -0.52 2.49 19.01
CA PHE A 409 0.47 1.44 18.88
C PHE A 409 1.90 1.93 19.14
N GLY A 410 2.17 3.20 18.83
CA GLY A 410 3.53 3.67 18.62
C GLY A 410 3.98 3.44 17.17
N THR A 411 5.26 3.19 16.96
CA THR A 411 5.80 3.00 15.60
C THR A 411 5.63 1.55 15.14
N ALA A 412 5.00 1.37 13.97
CA ALA A 412 4.99 0.09 13.27
C ALA A 412 6.06 0.08 12.19
N ASP A 413 7.09 -0.73 12.42
CA ASP A 413 8.19 -0.94 11.48
C ASP A 413 7.91 -2.10 10.53
N HIS A 414 8.36 -1.99 9.28
CA HIS A 414 8.48 -3.08 8.31
C HIS A 414 7.13 -3.79 8.04
N LEU A 415 6.28 -3.13 7.25
CA LEU A 415 5.01 -3.69 6.79
C LEU A 415 4.95 -3.66 5.27
N TYR A 416 5.00 -4.84 4.65
CA TYR A 416 5.08 -4.95 3.20
C TYR A 416 3.85 -5.67 2.62
N VAL A 417 3.31 -5.13 1.52
CA VAL A 417 2.24 -5.75 0.71
C VAL A 417 2.77 -5.94 -0.70
N ARG A 418 2.94 -7.20 -1.11
CA ARG A 418 3.64 -7.56 -2.34
C ARG A 418 2.88 -8.55 -3.20
N ASP A 419 2.97 -8.39 -4.51
CA ASP A 419 2.53 -9.38 -5.48
C ASP A 419 1.08 -9.85 -5.23
N CYS A 420 0.22 -9.02 -4.67
CA CYS A 420 -1.17 -9.35 -4.39
C CYS A 420 -2.08 -8.97 -5.58
N TYR A 421 -3.15 -9.72 -5.79
CA TYR A 421 -4.22 -9.40 -6.73
C TYR A 421 -5.48 -9.01 -5.96
N ILE A 422 -5.80 -7.71 -5.95
CA ILE A 422 -6.95 -7.16 -5.25
C ILE A 422 -8.00 -6.78 -6.28
N HIS A 423 -9.18 -7.37 -6.21
CA HIS A 423 -10.20 -7.14 -7.23
C HIS A 423 -11.62 -7.24 -6.70
N ASP A 424 -12.56 -6.62 -7.40
CA ASP A 424 -13.99 -6.65 -7.06
C ASP A 424 -14.21 -6.22 -5.60
N ILE A 425 -13.74 -5.00 -5.29
CA ILE A 425 -13.93 -4.37 -3.98
C ILE A 425 -15.06 -3.36 -4.10
N ASP A 426 -16.26 -3.77 -3.67
CA ASP A 426 -17.50 -2.97 -3.78
C ASP A 426 -17.64 -1.96 -2.64
N GLY A 427 -16.68 -1.05 -2.50
CA GLY A 427 -16.71 -0.03 -1.46
C GLY A 427 -17.56 1.19 -1.80
N ASN A 428 -17.71 2.12 -0.85
CA ASN A 428 -18.52 3.32 -1.05
C ASN A 428 -17.76 4.39 -1.83
N ASN A 429 -18.32 4.79 -2.98
CA ASN A 429 -17.76 5.82 -3.86
C ASN A 429 -17.92 7.26 -3.36
N VAL A 430 -18.54 7.48 -2.20
CA VAL A 430 -18.72 8.80 -1.57
C VAL A 430 -17.48 9.16 -0.73
N LYS A 431 -16.73 10.19 -1.14
CA LYS A 431 -15.55 10.73 -0.45
C LYS A 431 -15.88 11.13 0.98
N GLY A 432 -15.01 10.73 1.91
CA GLY A 432 -15.18 11.03 3.33
C GLY A 432 -16.50 10.50 3.89
N SER A 433 -17.14 9.53 3.21
CA SER A 433 -18.32 8.88 3.74
C SER A 433 -17.96 8.25 5.07
N ARG A 434 -18.54 8.83 6.11
CA ARG A 434 -18.50 8.28 7.45
C ARG A 434 -19.86 7.69 7.70
N SER A 435 -19.86 6.50 8.26
CA SER A 435 -20.99 6.07 9.05
C SER A 435 -20.65 6.18 10.50
N SER A 436 -21.65 5.94 11.32
CA SER A 436 -21.46 5.76 12.73
C SER A 436 -20.42 4.67 13.06
N ASN A 437 -20.22 3.65 12.20
CA ASN A 437 -19.18 2.61 12.31
C ASN A 437 -17.78 3.03 11.77
N GLY A 438 -17.57 4.32 11.51
CA GLY A 438 -16.31 4.82 10.95
C GLY A 438 -16.31 4.99 9.42
N TYR A 439 -15.11 4.99 8.84
CA TYR A 439 -14.85 5.28 7.43
C TYR A 439 -15.51 4.22 6.53
N ARG A 440 -16.40 4.65 5.63
CA ARG A 440 -17.03 3.78 4.60
C ARG A 440 -16.45 3.99 3.22
N GLU A 441 -15.55 4.94 3.03
CA GLU A 441 -14.92 5.12 1.74
C GLU A 441 -14.08 3.86 1.44
N GLY A 442 -14.38 3.19 0.33
CA GLY A 442 -13.72 1.92 0.03
C GLY A 442 -12.32 2.10 -0.52
N ASN A 443 -11.45 1.11 -0.30
CA ASN A 443 -10.05 1.15 -0.73
C ASN A 443 -9.55 -0.24 -1.10
N GLY A 444 -8.76 -0.37 -2.15
CA GLY A 444 -8.07 -1.61 -2.49
C GLY A 444 -7.02 -1.96 -1.44
N ILE A 445 -6.06 -1.07 -1.23
CA ILE A 445 -5.06 -1.14 -0.16
C ILE A 445 -5.10 0.16 0.63
N MET A 446 -5.16 0.07 1.95
CA MET A 446 -5.15 1.24 2.83
C MET A 446 -4.17 1.05 3.98
N TRP A 447 -3.46 2.12 4.33
CA TRP A 447 -2.83 2.25 5.64
C TRP A 447 -3.51 3.36 6.44
N LYS A 448 -3.67 3.14 7.75
CA LYS A 448 -4.36 4.05 8.64
C LYS A 448 -3.66 4.13 9.99
N ASN A 449 -3.35 5.34 10.45
CA ASN A 449 -2.74 5.55 11.75
C ASN A 449 -3.48 6.62 12.58
N THR A 450 -3.85 6.27 13.82
CA THR A 450 -4.69 7.11 14.71
C THR A 450 -4.36 6.88 16.20
N GLY A 451 -5.07 7.59 17.08
CA GLY A 451 -4.98 7.38 18.54
C GLY A 451 -4.37 8.56 19.31
N GLY A 452 -4.49 8.51 20.64
CA GLY A 452 -3.90 9.44 21.59
C GLY A 452 -2.42 9.17 21.89
N ILE A 453 -1.93 7.94 21.69
CA ILE A 453 -0.50 7.64 21.55
C ILE A 453 -0.15 7.81 20.06
N ILE A 454 0.86 8.63 19.79
CA ILE A 454 1.34 8.90 18.43
C ILE A 454 1.71 7.56 17.77
N SER A 455 0.94 7.19 16.75
CA SER A 455 1.13 5.95 15.99
C SER A 455 1.52 6.25 14.56
N VAL A 456 2.66 5.75 14.09
CA VAL A 456 3.19 6.06 12.74
C VAL A 456 3.79 4.83 12.09
N PHE A 457 3.74 4.77 10.77
CA PHE A 457 4.45 3.74 10.01
C PHE A 457 5.88 4.18 9.72
N ASN A 458 6.80 3.24 9.81
CA ASN A 458 8.16 3.36 9.31
C ASN A 458 8.45 2.13 8.44
N ASP A 459 9.02 2.33 7.25
CA ASP A 459 9.35 1.22 6.34
C ASP A 459 8.09 0.45 5.91
N LEU A 460 7.16 1.18 5.26
CA LEU A 460 5.94 0.65 4.66
C LEU A 460 6.13 0.55 3.15
N VAL A 461 5.97 -0.66 2.59
CA VAL A 461 6.17 -0.91 1.15
C VAL A 461 4.92 -1.53 0.55
N ILE A 462 4.40 -0.95 -0.52
CA ILE A 462 3.29 -1.49 -1.32
C ILE A 462 3.81 -1.65 -2.74
N GLU A 463 4.14 -2.87 -3.14
CA GLU A 463 4.82 -3.10 -4.43
C GLU A 463 4.30 -4.28 -5.25
N ASN A 464 4.36 -4.13 -6.58
CA ASN A 464 4.01 -5.16 -7.56
C ASN A 464 2.60 -5.75 -7.40
N ASN A 465 1.66 -4.98 -6.86
CA ASN A 465 0.28 -5.41 -6.71
C ASN A 465 -0.53 -5.09 -7.97
N VAL A 466 -1.52 -5.93 -8.26
CA VAL A 466 -2.52 -5.68 -9.31
C VAL A 466 -3.86 -5.37 -8.65
N LEU A 467 -4.43 -4.20 -8.94
CA LEU A 467 -5.73 -3.76 -8.46
C LEU A 467 -6.68 -3.57 -9.64
N GLU A 468 -7.86 -4.20 -9.60
CA GLU A 468 -8.84 -4.11 -10.68
C GLU A 468 -10.28 -4.04 -10.14
N ARG A 469 -11.13 -3.14 -10.66
CA ARG A 469 -12.54 -3.00 -10.23
C ARG A 469 -12.65 -2.75 -8.72
N VAL A 470 -12.07 -1.63 -8.28
CA VAL A 470 -12.02 -1.23 -6.88
C VAL A 470 -12.75 0.08 -6.68
N ASP A 471 -13.62 0.12 -5.68
CA ASP A 471 -14.35 1.31 -5.24
C ASP A 471 -14.05 1.63 -3.78
N ARG A 472 -13.75 2.87 -3.38
CA ARG A 472 -13.54 4.09 -4.17
C ARG A 472 -12.11 4.20 -4.68
N ASN A 473 -11.10 4.02 -3.81
CA ASN A 473 -9.72 4.32 -4.15
C ASN A 473 -8.89 3.05 -4.38
N GLY A 474 -7.85 3.16 -5.20
CA GLY A 474 -6.86 2.09 -5.35
C GLY A 474 -6.03 1.91 -4.08
N ILE A 475 -5.04 2.79 -3.90
CA ILE A 475 -4.10 2.77 -2.77
C ILE A 475 -4.19 4.11 -2.03
N LYS A 476 -4.41 4.09 -0.71
CA LYS A 476 -4.61 5.33 0.06
C LYS A 476 -4.07 5.28 1.49
N GLY A 477 -3.52 6.41 1.93
CA GLY A 477 -3.18 6.66 3.33
C GLY A 477 -4.22 7.45 4.12
N GLU A 478 -4.18 7.31 5.44
CA GLU A 478 -4.80 8.23 6.40
C GLU A 478 -3.92 8.31 7.66
N GLY A 479 -3.64 9.53 8.14
CA GLY A 479 -2.76 9.74 9.29
C GLY A 479 -2.88 11.14 9.89
N TYR A 480 -1.90 11.54 10.69
CA TYR A 480 -1.85 12.84 11.36
C TYR A 480 -1.49 13.99 10.41
N TRP A 481 -2.48 14.43 9.63
CA TRP A 481 -2.33 15.45 8.60
C TRP A 481 -2.34 16.90 9.12
N GLU A 482 -3.00 17.16 10.26
CA GLU A 482 -3.08 18.52 10.82
C GLU A 482 -1.69 19.03 11.20
N ARG A 483 -1.24 20.16 10.67
CA ARG A 483 0.09 20.73 10.93
C ARG A 483 0.37 21.09 12.39
N THR A 484 -0.68 21.32 13.18
CA THR A 484 -0.58 21.49 14.63
C THR A 484 -0.35 20.19 15.41
N ASN A 485 -0.57 19.05 14.77
CA ASN A 485 -0.44 17.70 15.34
C ASN A 485 0.20 16.75 14.31
N TRP A 486 1.17 17.24 13.53
CA TRP A 486 1.70 16.50 12.38
C TRP A 486 2.78 15.52 12.82
N HIS A 487 2.48 14.24 12.62
CA HIS A 487 3.35 13.11 12.93
C HIS A 487 3.40 12.20 11.70
N PRO A 488 4.33 12.47 10.77
CA PRO A 488 4.34 11.78 9.49
C PRO A 488 4.81 10.33 9.62
N SER A 489 4.25 9.46 8.78
CA SER A 489 4.88 8.18 8.49
C SER A 489 6.10 8.38 7.57
N THR A 490 7.13 7.57 7.72
CA THR A 490 8.41 7.73 7.02
C THR A 490 8.81 6.46 6.28
N ASN A 491 9.69 6.58 5.29
CA ASN A 491 10.15 5.46 4.45
C ASN A 491 8.98 4.69 3.80
N LEU A 492 7.98 5.44 3.30
CA LEU A 492 6.90 4.88 2.49
C LEU A 492 7.38 4.69 1.04
N ILE A 493 7.20 3.49 0.49
CA ILE A 493 7.45 3.18 -0.91
C ILE A 493 6.20 2.57 -1.54
N ILE A 494 5.74 3.14 -2.65
CA ILE A 494 4.65 2.59 -3.47
C ILE A 494 5.19 2.40 -4.88
N ARG A 495 5.39 1.15 -5.33
CA ARG A 495 6.02 0.92 -6.63
C ARG A 495 5.59 -0.30 -7.43
N GLY A 496 5.69 -0.21 -8.76
CA GLY A 496 5.41 -1.37 -9.63
C GLY A 496 3.96 -1.83 -9.60
N ASN A 497 3.03 -1.04 -9.06
CA ASN A 497 1.64 -1.46 -8.94
C ASN A 497 0.87 -1.15 -10.24
N GLU A 498 0.01 -2.07 -10.65
CA GLU A 498 -0.91 -1.90 -11.78
C GLU A 498 -2.32 -1.69 -11.26
N LEU A 499 -2.92 -0.54 -11.55
CA LEU A 499 -4.26 -0.18 -11.12
C LEU A 499 -5.13 0.08 -12.35
N THR A 500 -6.24 -0.66 -12.48
CA THR A 500 -7.21 -0.45 -13.55
C THR A 500 -8.65 -0.43 -13.06
N ASP A 501 -9.49 0.39 -13.69
CA ASP A 501 -10.92 0.49 -13.38
C ASP A 501 -11.19 0.84 -11.91
N ILE A 502 -10.66 1.98 -11.47
CA ILE A 502 -10.77 2.49 -10.10
C ILE A 502 -11.92 3.51 -10.00
N GLY A 503 -12.79 3.39 -9.00
CA GLY A 503 -14.01 4.18 -8.87
C GLY A 503 -13.77 5.68 -8.67
N GLY A 504 -12.73 6.02 -7.90
CA GLY A 504 -12.31 7.35 -7.49
C GLY A 504 -10.80 7.54 -7.70
N ASP A 505 -10.07 7.81 -6.61
CA ASP A 505 -8.64 8.15 -6.67
C ASP A 505 -7.75 6.91 -6.92
N GLY A 506 -6.69 7.05 -7.70
CA GLY A 506 -5.75 5.96 -7.95
C GLY A 506 -4.84 5.69 -6.75
N ILE A 507 -3.86 6.57 -6.53
CA ILE A 507 -2.88 6.50 -5.43
C ILE A 507 -2.89 7.83 -4.67
N VAL A 508 -3.11 7.78 -3.36
CA VAL A 508 -3.15 8.96 -2.49
C VAL A 508 -2.21 8.82 -1.31
N VAL A 509 -1.17 9.65 -1.28
CA VAL A 509 -0.19 9.72 -0.19
C VAL A 509 -0.64 10.75 0.83
N ILE A 510 -0.82 10.35 2.10
CA ILE A 510 -1.30 11.24 3.16
C ILE A 510 -0.42 11.17 4.40
N ALA A 511 -0.07 12.35 4.95
CA ALA A 511 0.63 12.50 6.23
C ALA A 511 1.96 11.72 6.29
N THR A 512 2.83 11.97 5.30
CA THR A 512 4.15 11.32 5.19
C THR A 512 5.28 12.33 5.04
N ASP A 513 6.49 11.87 5.33
CA ASP A 513 7.74 12.59 5.06
C ASP A 513 8.71 11.66 4.33
N GLY A 514 9.11 12.04 3.11
CA GLY A 514 10.07 11.28 2.30
C GLY A 514 9.46 10.09 1.55
N ALA A 515 8.17 10.15 1.18
CA ALA A 515 7.53 9.08 0.42
C ALA A 515 8.06 8.99 -1.03
N LEU A 516 8.25 7.76 -1.52
CA LEU A 516 8.64 7.44 -2.90
C LEU A 516 7.51 6.69 -3.60
N VAL A 517 7.01 7.26 -4.70
CA VAL A 517 5.95 6.66 -5.54
C VAL A 517 6.50 6.49 -6.94
N GLU A 518 6.80 5.26 -7.35
CA GLU A 518 7.50 5.02 -8.61
C GLU A 518 7.09 3.80 -9.43
N TYR A 519 7.22 3.84 -10.75
CA TYR A 519 6.91 2.71 -11.63
C TYR A 519 5.49 2.16 -11.47
N ASN A 520 4.51 2.99 -11.07
CA ASN A 520 3.11 2.57 -10.99
C ASN A 520 2.39 2.89 -12.30
N THR A 521 1.51 2.00 -12.74
CA THR A 521 0.64 2.21 -13.90
C THR A 521 -0.81 2.31 -13.44
N LEU A 522 -1.42 3.46 -13.66
CA LEU A 522 -2.84 3.73 -13.38
C LEU A 522 -3.59 4.00 -14.69
N LYS A 523 -4.58 3.17 -15.00
CA LYS A 523 -5.44 3.34 -16.18
C LYS A 523 -6.92 3.31 -15.76
N TYR A 524 -7.75 4.15 -16.35
CA TYR A 524 -9.18 4.18 -16.07
C TYR A 524 -9.50 4.39 -14.58
N PHE A 525 -9.20 5.58 -14.08
CA PHE A 525 -9.59 5.99 -12.73
C PHE A 525 -10.76 6.97 -12.76
N ARG A 526 -11.35 7.19 -11.59
CA ARG A 526 -12.57 7.98 -11.43
C ARG A 526 -13.74 7.45 -12.26
N MET A 527 -13.87 6.13 -12.34
CA MET A 527 -14.84 5.47 -13.22
C MET A 527 -16.27 5.46 -12.65
N ARG A 528 -16.43 5.68 -11.34
CA ARG A 528 -17.73 5.58 -10.65
C ARG A 528 -17.97 6.72 -9.64
N PRO A 529 -17.82 8.01 -10.03
CA PRO A 529 -18.14 9.10 -9.12
C PRO A 529 -19.65 9.09 -8.80
N PRO A 530 -20.04 9.36 -7.55
CA PRO A 530 -21.44 9.35 -7.13
C PRO A 530 -22.27 10.36 -7.94
N LEU A 531 -23.47 9.94 -8.36
CA LEU A 531 -24.38 10.79 -9.14
C LEU A 531 -25.08 11.85 -8.29
N THR A 532 -25.16 11.65 -6.98
CA THR A 532 -25.98 12.45 -6.05
C THR A 532 -25.24 13.63 -5.43
N GLN A 533 -23.91 13.67 -5.53
CA GLN A 533 -23.10 14.74 -4.94
C GLN A 533 -21.83 14.98 -5.75
N ARG A 534 -21.23 16.15 -5.55
CA ARG A 534 -19.92 16.48 -6.10
C ARG A 534 -18.86 15.63 -5.41
N ASP A 535 -18.10 14.88 -6.19
CA ASP A 535 -17.00 14.04 -5.72
C ASP A 535 -15.85 14.11 -6.74
N CYS A 536 -14.73 14.65 -6.32
CA CYS A 536 -13.59 14.89 -7.17
C CYS A 536 -12.42 14.00 -6.75
N SER A 537 -11.76 13.42 -7.75
CA SER A 537 -10.65 12.49 -7.62
C SER A 537 -9.62 12.76 -8.71
N ALA A 538 -8.36 12.50 -8.39
CA ALA A 538 -7.23 12.56 -9.32
C ALA A 538 -6.55 11.19 -9.42
N GLY A 539 -5.57 11.08 -10.32
CA GLY A 539 -4.85 9.83 -10.56
C GLY A 539 -3.90 9.48 -9.41
N ILE A 540 -2.73 10.11 -9.41
CA ILE A 540 -1.65 9.85 -8.45
C ILE A 540 -1.23 11.17 -7.78
N TRP A 541 -1.33 11.26 -6.46
CA TRP A 541 -1.17 12.54 -5.76
C TRP A 541 -0.87 12.43 -4.26
N ALA A 542 -0.56 13.58 -3.66
CA ALA A 542 -0.27 13.73 -2.24
C ALA A 542 -1.15 14.79 -1.58
N TRP A 543 -1.45 14.59 -0.30
CA TRP A 543 -2.08 15.58 0.58
C TRP A 543 -1.41 15.58 1.95
N SER A 544 -1.07 16.76 2.46
CA SER A 544 -0.38 16.87 3.76
C SER A 544 0.92 16.06 3.84
N ALA A 545 1.72 16.02 2.77
CA ALA A 545 2.95 15.24 2.70
C ALA A 545 4.17 16.13 2.39
N ASP A 546 5.31 15.80 3.00
CA ASP A 546 6.57 16.51 2.81
C ASP A 546 7.59 15.63 2.08
N ASN A 547 8.47 16.27 1.30
CA ASN A 547 9.59 15.62 0.60
C ASN A 547 9.18 14.41 -0.25
N THR A 548 8.02 14.47 -0.90
CA THR A 548 7.46 13.35 -1.66
C THR A 548 7.94 13.36 -3.10
N LEU A 549 8.42 12.20 -3.58
CA LEU A 549 8.93 12.00 -4.94
C LEU A 549 8.01 11.06 -5.72
N PHE A 550 7.42 11.57 -6.80
CA PHE A 550 6.68 10.81 -7.80
C PHE A 550 7.53 10.65 -9.05
N GLN A 551 7.96 9.42 -9.39
CA GLN A 551 8.78 9.20 -10.59
C GLN A 551 8.47 7.95 -11.41
N TYR A 552 8.63 8.01 -12.73
CA TYR A 552 8.39 6.86 -13.63
C TYR A 552 6.97 6.27 -13.55
N ASN A 553 5.97 7.07 -13.15
CA ASN A 553 4.58 6.61 -13.12
C ASN A 553 3.87 6.89 -14.45
N GLU A 554 2.95 6.01 -14.83
CA GLU A 554 1.99 6.20 -15.91
C GLU A 554 0.60 6.46 -15.32
N SER A 555 -0.07 7.55 -15.72
CA SER A 555 -1.43 7.86 -15.30
C SER A 555 -2.30 8.24 -16.50
N ALA A 556 -3.34 7.46 -16.78
CA ALA A 556 -4.10 7.60 -18.01
C ALA A 556 -5.61 7.33 -17.88
N PHE A 557 -6.36 7.92 -18.82
CA PHE A 557 -7.79 7.72 -19.00
C PHE A 557 -8.65 8.08 -17.78
N GLY A 558 -8.25 9.08 -16.99
CA GLY A 558 -9.07 9.65 -15.92
C GLY A 558 -10.41 10.18 -16.45
N TRP A 559 -11.52 9.66 -15.95
CA TRP A 559 -12.85 10.01 -16.46
C TRP A 559 -13.38 11.32 -15.85
N GLY A 560 -13.64 12.30 -16.71
CA GLY A 560 -14.07 13.65 -16.33
C GLY A 560 -15.44 14.04 -16.88
N LYS A 561 -16.22 13.11 -17.43
CA LYS A 561 -17.47 13.43 -18.16
C LYS A 561 -18.73 13.55 -17.28
N ASP A 562 -18.55 13.86 -16.01
CA ASP A 562 -19.65 14.16 -15.09
C ASP A 562 -20.30 15.54 -15.33
N THR A 563 -21.44 15.74 -14.68
CA THR A 563 -22.20 17.00 -14.68
C THR A 563 -21.71 18.02 -13.65
N TRP A 564 -20.77 17.65 -12.78
CA TRP A 564 -20.32 18.45 -11.64
C TRP A 564 -19.05 19.28 -11.92
N GLY A 565 -18.40 19.07 -13.07
CA GLY A 565 -17.18 19.80 -13.41
C GLY A 565 -15.98 19.42 -12.53
N CYS A 566 -16.00 18.23 -11.94
CA CYS A 566 -14.94 17.78 -11.02
C CYS A 566 -13.62 17.47 -11.73
N ASP A 567 -12.61 17.18 -10.91
CA ASP A 567 -11.26 16.75 -11.30
C ASP A 567 -11.28 15.48 -12.15
N ALA A 568 -10.13 15.16 -12.73
CA ALA A 568 -9.80 13.93 -13.46
C ALA A 568 -8.36 14.06 -14.01
N GLN A 569 -7.48 14.74 -13.28
CA GLN A 569 -6.11 14.99 -13.69
C GLN A 569 -5.27 13.74 -13.43
N GLY A 570 -4.30 13.49 -14.31
CA GLY A 570 -3.37 12.36 -14.15
C GLY A 570 -2.59 12.46 -12.84
N PHE A 571 -2.17 13.68 -12.48
CA PHE A 571 -1.45 14.00 -11.25
C PHE A 571 -2.12 15.15 -10.48
N ASP A 572 -1.80 15.28 -9.20
CA ASP A 572 -2.21 16.42 -8.38
C ASP A 572 -1.16 16.72 -7.30
N ALA A 573 -0.82 18.01 -7.18
CA ALA A 573 -0.14 18.54 -6.00
C ALA A 573 -1.19 19.30 -5.17
N ASP A 574 -1.72 18.62 -4.16
CA ASP A 574 -2.77 19.16 -3.30
C ASP A 574 -2.16 19.92 -2.10
N ALA A 575 -3.04 20.62 -1.39
CA ALA A 575 -2.74 21.52 -0.30
C ALA A 575 -1.92 20.84 0.80
N ASN A 576 -1.32 21.70 1.64
CA ASN A 576 -0.61 21.25 2.83
C ASN A 576 0.64 20.41 2.52
N CYS A 577 1.23 20.48 1.32
CA CYS A 577 2.45 19.73 0.96
C CYS A 577 3.69 20.65 0.83
N ILE A 578 4.86 20.17 1.24
CA ILE A 578 6.15 20.88 1.07
C ILE A 578 7.14 20.00 0.31
N ASN A 579 7.85 20.56 -0.67
CA ASN A 579 8.89 19.85 -1.44
C ASN A 579 8.36 18.61 -2.20
N THR A 580 7.24 18.76 -2.93
CA THR A 580 6.72 17.68 -3.78
C THR A 580 7.37 17.72 -5.15
N THR A 581 7.92 16.61 -5.63
CA THR A 581 8.55 16.50 -6.95
C THR A 581 7.88 15.44 -7.81
N PHE A 582 7.44 15.82 -9.01
CA PHE A 582 7.02 14.93 -10.08
C PHE A 582 8.08 14.93 -11.17
N GLN A 583 8.75 13.79 -11.39
CA GLN A 583 9.75 13.65 -12.44
C GLN A 583 9.64 12.38 -13.25
N TYR A 584 9.96 12.42 -14.55
CA TYR A 584 10.01 11.21 -15.39
C TYR A 584 8.66 10.48 -15.50
N ASN A 585 7.54 11.17 -15.25
CA ASN A 585 6.22 10.57 -15.33
C ASN A 585 5.62 10.77 -16.71
N TYR A 586 4.76 9.82 -17.10
CA TYR A 586 3.95 9.88 -18.30
C TYR A 586 2.47 9.98 -17.94
N SER A 587 1.75 10.88 -18.59
CA SER A 587 0.29 10.89 -18.54
C SER A 587 -0.31 11.07 -19.91
N HIS A 588 -1.47 10.46 -20.11
CA HIS A 588 -2.18 10.66 -21.35
C HIS A 588 -3.69 10.45 -21.27
N ASP A 589 -4.39 11.16 -22.15
CA ASP A 589 -5.83 11.04 -22.37
C ASP A 589 -6.68 11.14 -21.08
N ASN A 590 -6.17 11.84 -20.06
CA ASN A 590 -6.94 12.17 -18.86
C ASN A 590 -7.89 13.30 -19.18
N ASP A 591 -9.21 13.11 -18.96
CA ASP A 591 -10.19 14.13 -19.33
C ASP A 591 -9.95 15.45 -18.57
N GLY A 592 -9.37 15.41 -17.37
CA GLY A 592 -9.18 16.54 -16.47
C GLY A 592 -7.91 17.36 -16.65
N GLY A 593 -6.90 16.86 -17.36
CA GLY A 593 -5.61 17.52 -17.57
C GLY A 593 -4.41 16.69 -17.10
N PHE A 594 -3.23 17.23 -17.34
CA PHE A 594 -1.96 16.68 -16.84
C PHE A 594 -1.96 16.70 -15.33
N THR A 595 -2.14 17.90 -14.76
CA THR A 595 -2.03 18.10 -13.32
C THR A 595 -2.99 19.16 -12.79
N LEU A 596 -3.46 18.93 -11.57
CA LEU A 596 -3.97 19.95 -10.67
C LEU A 596 -2.82 20.40 -9.76
N VAL A 597 -2.76 21.70 -9.47
CA VAL A 597 -1.94 22.26 -8.39
C VAL A 597 -2.86 23.15 -7.59
N ILE A 598 -3.16 22.74 -6.36
CA ILE A 598 -4.22 23.35 -5.59
C ILE A 598 -3.80 23.66 -4.16
N ASN A 599 -4.25 24.81 -3.69
CA ASN A 599 -4.19 25.17 -2.27
C ASN A 599 -5.53 25.78 -1.86
N TYR A 600 -6.06 25.40 -0.71
CA TYR A 600 -7.09 26.16 -0.01
C TYR A 600 -6.57 26.55 1.38
N GLU A 601 -6.98 27.72 1.85
CA GLU A 601 -6.92 28.03 3.29
C GLU A 601 -7.96 27.17 4.04
N GLU A 602 -7.51 26.09 4.67
CA GLU A 602 -8.23 25.50 5.80
C GLU A 602 -7.53 25.87 7.12
N ASP A 603 -8.25 26.54 8.00
CA ASP A 603 -8.02 26.57 9.46
C ASP A 603 -6.60 26.85 9.97
N ALA A 604 -5.88 27.83 9.41
CA ALA A 604 -4.63 28.31 10.03
C ALA A 604 -4.81 28.48 11.56
N PRO A 605 -4.06 27.74 12.40
CA PRO A 605 -2.74 27.15 12.14
C PRO A 605 -2.68 25.65 11.75
N SER A 606 -3.79 24.95 11.51
CA SER A 606 -3.81 23.50 11.25
C SER A 606 -3.37 23.08 9.84
N SER A 607 -3.17 24.01 8.92
CA SER A 607 -2.61 23.75 7.57
C SER A 607 -1.40 24.62 7.27
N THR A 608 -0.54 24.13 6.38
CA THR A 608 0.46 24.94 5.66
C THR A 608 -0.01 25.18 4.23
N LYS A 609 0.57 26.18 3.56
CA LYS A 609 0.41 26.34 2.12
C LYS A 609 1.18 25.25 1.39
N LEU A 610 0.75 24.92 0.17
CA LEU A 610 1.62 24.23 -0.78
C LEU A 610 2.87 25.09 -1.05
N ILE A 611 4.06 24.50 -0.90
CA ILE A 611 5.35 25.19 -1.06
C ILE A 611 6.34 24.29 -1.79
N ASN A 612 7.08 24.86 -2.75
CA ASN A 612 8.19 24.23 -3.45
C ASN A 612 7.79 22.93 -4.18
N THR A 613 6.77 23.04 -5.03
CA THR A 613 6.36 21.94 -5.92
C THR A 613 7.11 22.00 -7.23
N VAL A 614 7.63 20.86 -7.68
CA VAL A 614 8.42 20.73 -8.91
C VAL A 614 7.79 19.70 -9.84
N TYR A 615 7.63 20.07 -11.11
CA TYR A 615 7.36 19.15 -12.21
C TYR A 615 8.53 19.24 -13.19
N ARG A 616 9.32 18.17 -13.32
CA ARG A 616 10.46 18.16 -14.25
C ARG A 616 10.56 16.92 -15.11
N TYR A 617 11.00 17.06 -16.36
CA TYR A 617 11.22 15.89 -17.23
C TYR A 617 10.00 14.97 -17.29
N ASN A 618 8.78 15.49 -17.34
CA ASN A 618 7.56 14.69 -17.54
C ASN A 618 7.08 14.81 -18.99
N ILE A 619 6.34 13.81 -19.45
CA ILE A 619 5.69 13.80 -20.77
C ILE A 619 4.18 13.71 -20.55
N SER A 620 3.41 14.66 -21.11
CA SER A 620 1.95 14.62 -21.12
C SER A 620 1.44 14.64 -22.56
N VAL A 621 0.53 13.71 -22.89
CA VAL A 621 0.00 13.53 -24.24
C VAL A 621 -1.52 13.55 -24.22
N ASN A 622 -2.14 14.49 -24.95
CA ASN A 622 -3.59 14.61 -25.12
C ASN A 622 -4.41 14.80 -23.83
N ASP A 623 -3.77 15.10 -22.71
CA ASP A 623 -4.47 15.37 -21.47
C ASP A 623 -5.33 16.63 -21.55
N GLY A 624 -6.47 16.60 -20.86
CA GLY A 624 -7.40 17.71 -20.72
C GLY A 624 -8.30 17.94 -21.93
N ALA A 625 -8.22 17.09 -22.96
CA ALA A 625 -8.94 17.27 -24.21
C ALA A 625 -10.46 17.41 -24.03
N TYR A 626 -11.03 16.79 -22.99
CA TYR A 626 -12.45 16.90 -22.65
C TYR A 626 -12.77 18.12 -21.78
N LYS A 627 -12.14 18.29 -20.60
CA LYS A 627 -12.41 19.42 -19.68
C LYS A 627 -11.82 20.74 -20.17
N LYS A 628 -11.05 20.73 -21.24
CA LYS A 628 -10.42 21.89 -21.86
C LYS A 628 -9.38 22.58 -20.98
N ARG A 629 -8.67 21.82 -20.13
CA ARG A 629 -7.61 22.34 -19.25
C ARG A 629 -6.45 21.34 -19.14
N LEU A 630 -5.21 21.79 -19.32
CA LEU A 630 -4.02 20.93 -19.21
C LEU A 630 -3.37 21.04 -17.83
N ILE A 631 -2.98 22.26 -17.43
CA ILE A 631 -2.42 22.57 -16.13
C ILE A 631 -3.41 23.49 -15.42
N GLN A 632 -4.01 23.00 -14.35
CA GLN A 632 -4.93 23.79 -13.52
C GLN A 632 -4.22 24.23 -12.25
N MET A 633 -4.22 25.54 -12.00
CA MET A 633 -3.55 26.17 -10.87
C MET A 633 -4.58 26.97 -10.07
N THR A 634 -4.87 26.52 -8.84
CA THR A 634 -6.00 27.04 -8.05
C THR A 634 -5.58 27.44 -6.64
N GLY A 635 -5.91 28.67 -6.24
CA GLY A 635 -5.66 29.19 -4.88
C GLY A 635 -4.24 29.74 -4.67
N ALA A 636 -3.92 30.18 -3.45
CA ALA A 636 -2.67 30.87 -3.16
C ALA A 636 -1.62 29.97 -2.49
N TYR A 637 -0.62 29.57 -3.28
CA TYR A 637 0.58 28.86 -2.84
C TYR A 637 1.84 29.57 -3.32
N ASP A 638 3.00 29.04 -2.93
CA ASP A 638 4.30 29.64 -3.23
C ASP A 638 5.26 28.62 -3.84
N GLU A 639 6.21 29.10 -4.65
CA GLU A 639 7.29 28.29 -5.23
C GLU A 639 6.78 27.04 -5.99
N CYS A 640 6.30 27.23 -7.23
CA CYS A 640 5.86 26.12 -8.08
C CYS A 640 6.54 26.17 -9.44
N TYR A 641 7.27 25.12 -9.81
CA TYR A 641 8.17 25.14 -10.96
C TYR A 641 7.91 23.99 -11.91
N PHE A 642 7.69 24.32 -13.17
CA PHE A 642 7.60 23.37 -14.27
C PHE A 642 8.82 23.56 -15.16
N TYR A 643 9.70 22.57 -15.27
CA TYR A 643 10.81 22.67 -16.19
C TYR A 643 11.21 21.40 -16.92
N ASN A 644 11.72 21.55 -18.14
CA ASN A 644 12.16 20.41 -18.95
C ASN A 644 11.03 19.37 -19.20
N ASN A 645 9.77 19.78 -19.22
CA ASN A 645 8.65 18.90 -19.55
C ASN A 645 8.27 18.99 -21.03
N VAL A 646 7.59 17.97 -21.55
CA VAL A 646 6.95 17.98 -22.87
C VAL A 646 5.45 17.83 -22.72
N PHE A 647 4.71 18.78 -23.28
CA PHE A 647 3.25 18.79 -23.34
C PHE A 647 2.80 18.71 -24.80
N TYR A 648 2.26 17.57 -25.22
CA TYR A 648 1.86 17.32 -26.59
C TYR A 648 0.33 17.25 -26.73
N MET A 649 -0.22 18.07 -27.61
CA MET A 649 -1.64 18.03 -27.98
C MET A 649 -1.81 17.54 -29.42
N GLY A 650 -2.52 16.43 -29.57
CA GLY A 650 -2.87 15.82 -30.85
C GLY A 650 -3.80 16.66 -31.72
N GLU A 651 -3.95 16.23 -32.99
CA GLU A 651 -4.68 16.97 -34.03
C GLU A 651 -6.14 17.24 -33.64
N GLY A 652 -6.57 18.50 -33.81
CA GLY A 652 -7.94 18.93 -33.58
C GLY A 652 -8.33 19.10 -32.10
N THR A 653 -7.39 19.00 -31.17
CA THR A 653 -7.66 19.31 -29.76
C THR A 653 -7.68 20.81 -29.50
N ASP A 654 -8.72 21.29 -28.81
CA ASP A 654 -8.79 22.64 -28.26
C ASP A 654 -8.58 22.56 -26.74
N ILE A 655 -7.70 23.39 -26.17
CA ILE A 655 -7.28 23.29 -24.77
C ILE A 655 -6.94 24.67 -24.16
N GLU A 656 -7.24 24.87 -22.88
CA GLU A 656 -6.57 25.89 -22.07
C GLU A 656 -5.32 25.28 -21.42
N VAL A 657 -4.13 25.67 -21.90
CA VAL A 657 -2.87 25.08 -21.42
C VAL A 657 -2.64 25.40 -19.95
N LEU A 658 -2.90 26.66 -19.57
CA LEU A 658 -2.77 27.14 -18.22
C LEU A 658 -4.08 27.78 -17.77
N LEU A 659 -4.83 27.06 -16.93
CA LEU A 659 -6.03 27.54 -16.28
C LEU A 659 -5.66 28.05 -14.88
N MET A 660 -5.78 29.36 -14.68
CA MET A 660 -5.55 30.01 -13.39
C MET A 660 -6.90 30.30 -12.72
N GLU A 661 -7.12 29.74 -11.54
CA GLU A 661 -8.29 30.00 -10.72
C GLU A 661 -7.87 30.56 -9.36
N THR A 662 -8.73 31.40 -8.78
CA THR A 662 -8.49 32.02 -7.48
C THR A 662 -9.58 31.64 -6.50
N TRP A 663 -9.17 31.44 -5.27
CA TRP A 663 -10.02 31.30 -4.09
C TRP A 663 -9.83 32.52 -3.18
N PRO A 664 -10.52 32.63 -2.03
CA PRO A 664 -10.43 33.82 -1.18
C PRO A 664 -9.02 34.20 -0.73
N ASP A 665 -8.10 33.23 -0.72
CA ASP A 665 -6.68 33.33 -0.35
C ASP A 665 -5.79 33.95 -1.44
N GLY A 666 -6.24 33.96 -2.71
CA GLY A 666 -5.58 34.65 -3.82
C GLY A 666 -5.18 33.74 -4.99
N TYR A 667 -4.13 34.15 -5.70
CA TYR A 667 -3.52 33.41 -6.81
C TYR A 667 -2.12 32.90 -6.40
N PRO A 668 -1.56 31.93 -7.11
CA PRO A 668 -0.19 31.46 -6.92
C PRO A 668 0.85 32.58 -7.00
N LEU A 669 1.89 32.46 -6.19
CA LEU A 669 3.09 33.30 -6.20
C LEU A 669 4.30 32.48 -6.65
N HIS A 670 5.37 33.17 -7.08
CA HIS A 670 6.66 32.60 -7.51
C HIS A 670 6.52 31.28 -8.30
N THR A 671 5.75 31.35 -9.39
CA THR A 671 5.53 30.23 -10.29
C THR A 671 6.40 30.37 -11.54
N GLY A 672 7.12 29.33 -11.92
CA GLY A 672 8.06 29.38 -13.03
C GLY A 672 7.86 28.25 -14.04
N PHE A 673 7.88 28.59 -15.32
CA PHE A 673 7.91 27.66 -16.44
C PHE A 673 9.23 27.83 -17.19
N TYR A 674 10.11 26.84 -17.17
CA TYR A 674 11.42 26.91 -17.81
C TYR A 674 11.71 25.72 -18.71
N ASN A 675 12.33 25.91 -19.87
CA ASN A 675 12.80 24.78 -20.70
C ASN A 675 11.72 23.76 -21.09
N ASN A 676 10.43 24.11 -21.06
CA ASN A 676 9.37 23.19 -21.46
C ASN A 676 9.13 23.27 -22.97
N ILE A 677 8.60 22.20 -23.54
CA ILE A 677 8.07 22.17 -24.91
C ILE A 677 6.56 22.01 -24.85
N PHE A 678 5.82 23.04 -25.28
CA PHE A 678 4.40 22.97 -25.57
C PHE A 678 4.22 22.73 -27.07
N TYR A 679 3.81 21.53 -27.45
CA TYR A 679 3.69 21.09 -28.83
C TYR A 679 2.21 20.94 -29.22
N LEU A 680 1.77 21.71 -30.21
CA LEU A 680 0.45 21.60 -30.82
C LEU A 680 0.57 20.97 -32.22
N ALA A 681 0.02 19.77 -32.37
CA ALA A 681 -0.11 19.14 -33.68
C ALA A 681 -1.06 19.92 -34.60
N ASN A 682 -1.09 19.56 -35.88
CA ASN A 682 -1.89 20.27 -36.87
C ASN A 682 -3.36 20.41 -36.43
N GLY A 683 -3.92 21.62 -36.53
CA GLY A 683 -5.31 21.89 -36.14
C GLY A 683 -5.60 21.92 -34.64
N ALA A 684 -4.64 21.64 -33.76
CA ALA A 684 -4.80 21.85 -32.33
C ALA A 684 -4.73 23.36 -31.99
N THR A 685 -5.46 23.79 -30.96
CA THR A 685 -5.48 25.17 -30.47
C THR A 685 -5.30 25.22 -28.96
N ALA A 686 -4.53 26.21 -28.51
CA ALA A 686 -4.30 26.49 -27.10
C ALA A 686 -4.68 27.92 -26.74
N THR A 687 -5.23 28.12 -25.54
CA THR A 687 -5.32 29.42 -24.87
C THR A 687 -4.62 29.37 -23.52
N TYR A 688 -4.37 30.55 -22.97
CA TYR A 688 -3.77 30.73 -21.65
C TYR A 688 -4.58 31.72 -20.84
N SER A 689 -4.73 31.50 -19.54
CA SER A 689 -5.43 32.44 -18.68
C SER A 689 -4.79 33.83 -18.73
N SER A 690 -5.64 34.86 -18.68
CA SER A 690 -5.22 36.27 -18.61
C SER A 690 -5.25 36.83 -17.20
N ALA A 691 -5.87 36.10 -16.27
CA ALA A 691 -5.96 36.45 -14.85
C ALA A 691 -4.95 35.61 -14.05
N GLY A 692 -4.53 36.10 -12.88
CA GLY A 692 -3.63 35.36 -11.99
C GLY A 692 -2.16 35.26 -12.44
N MET A 693 -1.81 35.82 -13.60
CA MET A 693 -0.47 35.69 -14.18
C MET A 693 0.62 36.56 -13.52
N GLY A 694 0.28 37.36 -12.51
CA GLY A 694 1.22 38.32 -11.89
C GLY A 694 2.39 37.68 -11.14
N GLY A 695 2.26 36.41 -10.75
CA GLY A 695 3.30 35.62 -10.11
C GLY A 695 3.94 34.55 -11.01
N VAL A 696 3.64 34.55 -12.32
CA VAL A 696 4.10 33.53 -13.28
C VAL A 696 5.22 34.09 -14.16
N GLU A 697 6.32 33.34 -14.26
CA GLU A 697 7.45 33.63 -15.13
C GLU A 697 7.65 32.52 -16.17
N PHE A 698 8.04 32.90 -17.40
CA PHE A 698 8.38 31.98 -18.47
C PHE A 698 9.81 32.26 -18.96
N GLY A 699 10.69 31.25 -18.95
CA GLY A 699 12.03 31.32 -19.52
C GLY A 699 12.33 30.15 -20.47
N ASN A 700 12.86 30.43 -21.66
CA ASN A 700 13.35 29.41 -22.61
C ASN A 700 12.38 28.23 -22.89
N ASN A 701 11.07 28.47 -22.94
CA ASN A 701 10.11 27.46 -23.37
C ASN A 701 9.87 27.53 -24.89
N ILE A 702 9.70 26.38 -25.53
CA ILE A 702 9.24 26.27 -26.92
C ILE A 702 7.71 26.14 -26.93
N PHE A 703 7.06 26.96 -27.76
CA PHE A 703 5.63 26.94 -28.07
C PHE A 703 5.45 26.66 -29.56
N TYR A 704 5.41 25.39 -29.92
CA TYR A 704 5.38 24.95 -31.30
C TYR A 704 3.97 24.66 -31.81
N GLY A 705 3.68 25.12 -33.03
CA GLY A 705 2.40 24.97 -33.69
C GLY A 705 1.64 26.31 -33.80
N PRO A 706 0.87 26.53 -34.88
CA PRO A 706 0.24 27.82 -35.12
C PRO A 706 -0.94 28.13 -34.18
N GLY A 707 -1.38 27.16 -33.37
CA GLY A 707 -2.59 27.22 -32.56
C GLY A 707 -2.45 27.88 -31.19
N HIS A 708 -1.26 28.39 -30.82
CA HIS A 708 -1.07 29.11 -29.56
C HIS A 708 -1.71 30.51 -29.60
N ASN A 709 -2.98 30.57 -29.26
CA ASN A 709 -3.72 31.83 -29.16
C ASN A 709 -3.24 32.61 -27.94
N ASN A 710 -3.39 33.94 -27.99
CA ASN A 710 -3.09 34.91 -26.92
C ASN A 710 -1.71 34.81 -26.22
N LEU A 711 -0.79 33.97 -26.69
CA LEU A 711 0.54 33.74 -26.11
C LEU A 711 1.36 35.03 -25.97
N SER A 712 1.30 35.92 -26.96
CA SER A 712 2.01 37.21 -26.93
C SER A 712 1.54 38.17 -25.83
N GLN A 713 0.42 37.86 -25.15
CA GLN A 713 -0.08 38.65 -24.02
C GLN A 713 0.56 38.22 -22.70
N ILE A 714 1.08 37.00 -22.62
CA ILE A 714 1.62 36.40 -21.39
C ILE A 714 3.13 36.12 -21.49
N VAL A 715 3.66 35.90 -22.69
CA VAL A 715 5.08 35.65 -22.95
C VAL A 715 5.60 36.72 -23.89
N ALA A 716 6.58 37.50 -23.44
CA ALA A 716 7.12 38.64 -24.21
C ALA A 716 7.92 38.22 -25.45
N ALA A 717 8.63 37.08 -25.37
CA ALA A 717 9.49 36.56 -26.45
C ALA A 717 9.42 35.02 -26.51
N PRO A 718 8.31 34.43 -27.00
CA PRO A 718 8.18 32.98 -27.08
C PRO A 718 9.12 32.40 -28.15
N ILE A 719 9.74 31.26 -27.85
CA ILE A 719 10.44 30.45 -28.85
C ILE A 719 9.38 29.63 -29.57
N THR A 720 9.28 29.74 -30.90
CA THR A 720 8.23 29.05 -31.68
C THR A 720 8.80 28.11 -32.74
N SER A 721 10.12 27.88 -32.70
CA SER A 721 10.80 26.95 -33.59
C SER A 721 10.31 25.52 -33.36
N ASP A 722 10.27 24.72 -34.42
CA ASP A 722 10.03 23.28 -34.35
C ASP A 722 11.08 22.63 -33.45
N PRO A 723 10.71 21.94 -32.36
CA PRO A 723 11.66 21.20 -31.53
C PRO A 723 12.29 20.02 -32.27
N GLN A 724 11.82 19.66 -33.46
CA GLN A 724 12.36 18.57 -34.28
C GLN A 724 12.43 17.26 -33.51
N PHE A 725 11.33 16.84 -32.91
CA PHE A 725 11.22 15.51 -32.33
C PHE A 725 11.37 14.42 -33.41
N VAL A 726 11.83 13.22 -33.04
CA VAL A 726 11.96 12.08 -33.98
C VAL A 726 10.60 11.70 -34.58
N LEU A 727 9.61 11.42 -33.72
CA LEU A 727 8.24 11.08 -34.13
C LEU A 727 7.28 11.30 -32.94
N PRO A 728 6.93 12.55 -32.61
CA PRO A 728 6.15 12.84 -31.41
C PRO A 728 4.70 12.35 -31.57
N GLY A 729 4.14 11.78 -30.51
CA GLY A 729 2.78 11.24 -30.51
C GLY A 729 2.49 10.37 -29.30
N PRO A 730 1.28 9.80 -29.21
CA PRO A 730 0.95 8.86 -28.13
C PRO A 730 1.77 7.58 -28.28
N GLY A 731 2.47 7.21 -27.21
CA GLY A 731 3.03 5.86 -27.04
C GLY A 731 1.95 4.88 -26.57
N ALA A 732 2.23 3.58 -26.69
CA ALA A 732 1.38 2.54 -26.09
C ALA A 732 1.35 2.60 -24.55
N ASP A 733 2.48 2.98 -23.96
CA ASP A 733 2.76 3.08 -22.53
C ASP A 733 3.99 3.98 -22.31
N ILE A 734 4.47 4.08 -21.06
CA ILE A 734 5.63 4.89 -20.68
C ILE A 734 6.94 4.46 -21.36
N ASP A 735 7.07 3.20 -21.79
CA ASP A 735 8.28 2.66 -22.43
C ASP A 735 8.31 2.96 -23.95
N ASP A 736 7.20 3.43 -24.53
CA ASP A 736 7.04 3.72 -25.96
C ASP A 736 7.05 5.22 -26.27
N LEU A 737 7.99 5.96 -25.67
CA LEU A 737 8.05 7.43 -25.77
C LEU A 737 9.29 7.99 -26.48
N ALA A 738 10.12 7.13 -27.07
CA ALA A 738 11.33 7.54 -27.81
C ALA A 738 11.04 8.52 -28.97
N GLY A 739 9.79 8.58 -29.43
CA GLY A 739 9.32 9.59 -30.39
C GLY A 739 9.54 11.05 -29.95
N PHE A 740 9.66 11.30 -28.64
CA PHE A 740 9.94 12.62 -28.05
C PHE A 740 11.43 12.95 -27.90
N MET A 741 12.35 12.10 -28.36
CA MET A 741 13.76 12.48 -28.46
C MET A 741 13.96 13.57 -29.52
N LEU A 742 14.95 14.44 -29.31
CA LEU A 742 15.31 15.51 -30.23
C LEU A 742 16.14 14.97 -31.41
N GLN A 743 15.88 15.45 -32.62
CA GLN A 743 16.74 15.22 -33.77
C GLN A 743 18.06 16.01 -33.64
N PRO A 744 19.17 15.57 -34.26
CA PRO A 744 20.51 16.15 -34.04
C PRO A 744 20.70 17.65 -34.35
N ASN A 745 19.80 18.28 -35.11
CA ASN A 745 19.87 19.71 -35.43
C ASN A 745 18.75 20.51 -34.75
N SER A 746 18.13 19.93 -33.74
CA SER A 746 17.01 20.55 -33.04
C SER A 746 17.45 21.89 -32.44
N PRO A 747 16.61 22.94 -32.58
CA PRO A 747 16.85 24.22 -31.92
C PRO A 747 16.64 24.17 -30.40
N ALA A 748 16.20 23.02 -29.87
CA ALA A 748 16.09 22.79 -28.43
C ALA A 748 17.42 22.37 -27.80
N ILE A 749 18.41 21.92 -28.59
CA ILE A 749 19.71 21.45 -28.10
C ILE A 749 20.54 22.63 -27.59
N ASP A 750 21.15 22.50 -26.41
CA ASP A 750 21.99 23.50 -25.74
C ASP A 750 21.29 24.89 -25.63
N ALA A 751 19.96 24.90 -25.61
CA ALA A 751 19.15 26.13 -25.69
C ALA A 751 18.41 26.46 -24.39
N GLY A 752 18.52 25.58 -23.39
CA GLY A 752 17.88 25.70 -22.10
C GLY A 752 18.44 26.83 -21.24
N PHE A 753 17.56 27.35 -20.40
CA PHE A 753 17.88 28.17 -19.24
C PHE A 753 18.62 27.32 -18.19
N THR A 754 19.65 27.90 -17.57
CA THR A 754 20.40 27.26 -16.48
C THR A 754 19.56 27.19 -15.20
N ILE A 755 18.83 26.09 -14.98
CA ILE A 755 17.89 25.93 -13.85
C ILE A 755 18.56 26.15 -12.49
N THR A 756 19.83 25.78 -12.33
CA THR A 756 20.59 25.97 -11.08
C THR A 756 20.81 27.44 -10.72
N ASP A 757 20.71 28.38 -11.67
CA ASP A 757 20.77 29.82 -11.38
C ASP A 757 19.56 30.32 -10.59
N LEU A 758 18.45 29.56 -10.60
CA LEU A 758 17.26 29.77 -9.78
C LEU A 758 17.38 29.11 -8.39
N GLY A 759 18.49 28.39 -8.12
CA GLY A 759 18.64 27.59 -6.90
C GLY A 759 17.84 26.28 -6.89
N LEU A 760 17.29 25.89 -8.05
CA LEU A 760 16.52 24.66 -8.21
C LEU A 760 17.43 23.48 -8.55
N ASP A 761 17.06 22.29 -8.04
CA ASP A 761 17.71 21.03 -8.42
C ASP A 761 17.30 20.64 -9.84
N ILE A 762 18.25 20.31 -10.70
CA ILE A 762 17.97 19.82 -12.06
C ILE A 762 17.81 18.29 -12.11
N GLY A 763 18.15 17.58 -11.03
CA GLY A 763 18.16 16.12 -10.96
C GLY A 763 19.49 15.55 -11.43
N THR A 764 19.54 14.25 -11.72
CA THR A 764 20.76 13.58 -12.23
C THR A 764 20.63 13.09 -13.67
N GLN A 765 19.41 13.05 -14.19
CA GLN A 765 19.10 12.50 -15.51
C GLN A 765 17.86 13.15 -16.13
N ASP A 766 17.68 12.92 -17.42
CA ASP A 766 16.48 13.24 -18.18
C ASP A 766 15.44 12.09 -18.13
N PHE A 767 14.36 12.21 -18.92
CA PHE A 767 13.30 11.19 -18.96
C PHE A 767 13.81 9.82 -19.44
N PHE A 768 14.79 9.78 -20.35
CA PHE A 768 15.29 8.57 -20.99
C PHE A 768 16.53 7.99 -20.31
N GLY A 769 16.92 8.52 -19.14
CA GLY A 769 18.09 8.07 -18.37
C GLY A 769 19.42 8.65 -18.83
N GLY A 770 19.43 9.61 -19.76
CA GLY A 770 20.61 10.38 -20.13
C GLY A 770 20.99 11.39 -19.04
N SER A 771 22.25 11.80 -18.94
CA SER A 771 22.64 12.86 -18.00
C SER A 771 21.95 14.18 -18.40
N ASN A 772 21.33 14.85 -17.44
CA ASN A 772 20.57 16.10 -17.62
C ASN A 772 21.40 17.37 -17.95
N LEU A 773 22.69 17.20 -18.21
CA LEU A 773 23.66 18.26 -18.47
C LEU A 773 24.68 17.75 -19.48
N ILE A 774 24.29 17.67 -20.75
CA ILE A 774 25.20 17.32 -21.84
C ILE A 774 25.38 18.52 -22.76
N GLY A 775 26.59 19.10 -22.76
CA GLY A 775 26.93 20.24 -23.61
C GLY A 775 27.26 21.51 -22.83
N ASP A 776 27.01 22.66 -23.44
CA ASP A 776 27.25 23.98 -22.84
C ASP A 776 26.04 24.44 -21.99
N HIS A 777 24.83 23.97 -22.31
CA HIS A 777 23.58 24.25 -21.59
C HIS A 777 22.65 23.03 -21.62
N GLN A 778 21.65 22.98 -20.73
CA GLN A 778 20.58 21.96 -20.84
C GLN A 778 19.84 22.08 -22.17
N ASP A 779 19.31 20.98 -22.66
CA ASP A 779 18.33 20.98 -23.74
C ASP A 779 16.97 21.47 -23.23
N ILE A 780 16.16 22.04 -24.13
CA ILE A 780 14.76 22.34 -23.85
C ILE A 780 13.94 21.05 -24.05
N GLY A 781 13.09 20.71 -23.09
CA GLY A 781 12.26 19.51 -23.11
C GLY A 781 12.77 18.40 -22.20
N CYS A 782 12.26 17.19 -22.41
CA CYS A 782 12.45 16.06 -21.49
C CYS A 782 13.63 15.15 -21.83
N ALA A 783 14.38 15.45 -22.90
CA ALA A 783 15.46 14.62 -23.42
C ALA A 783 16.69 15.49 -23.72
N GLU A 784 17.83 15.07 -23.21
CA GLU A 784 19.13 15.62 -23.58
C GLU A 784 19.65 14.87 -24.81
N ASN A 785 20.10 15.61 -25.80
CA ASN A 785 20.73 15.06 -26.98
C ASN A 785 22.24 14.96 -26.72
N LEU A 786 22.80 13.75 -26.86
CA LEU A 786 24.22 13.45 -26.66
C LEU A 786 25.19 14.14 -27.65
N SER A 787 24.72 15.10 -28.44
CA SER A 787 25.37 15.70 -29.59
C SER A 787 26.42 16.79 -29.25
N GLY A 788 27.12 16.65 -28.12
CA GLY A 788 28.29 17.46 -27.76
C GLY A 788 29.65 16.76 -28.00
N SER A 789 29.69 15.41 -28.04
CA SER A 789 30.87 14.68 -28.50
C SER A 789 30.54 13.22 -28.85
N GLY A 790 30.44 12.93 -30.15
CA GLY A 790 30.25 11.60 -30.71
C GLY A 790 28.79 11.34 -31.06
N SER A 791 28.52 11.05 -32.33
CA SER A 791 27.30 10.34 -32.71
C SER A 791 27.20 9.10 -31.81
N LEU A 792 25.99 8.78 -31.32
CA LEU A 792 25.78 7.44 -30.80
C LEU A 792 26.13 6.46 -31.93
N PRO A 793 27.03 5.48 -31.72
CA PRO A 793 27.53 4.61 -32.78
C PRO A 793 26.43 3.69 -33.34
N VAL A 794 25.23 3.71 -32.75
CA VAL A 794 24.00 3.17 -33.33
C VAL A 794 22.82 4.12 -33.08
N SER A 795 21.93 4.21 -34.06
CA SER A 795 20.59 4.82 -33.94
C SER A 795 19.54 3.74 -34.21
N TRP A 796 18.64 3.50 -33.25
CA TRP A 796 17.64 2.43 -33.32
C TRP A 796 16.39 2.89 -34.09
N ALA A 797 15.89 2.05 -35.00
CA ALA A 797 14.56 2.19 -35.60
C ALA A 797 13.49 1.47 -34.78
N GLY A 798 13.87 0.38 -34.12
CA GLY A 798 12.99 -0.39 -33.24
C GLY A 798 13.60 -1.72 -32.83
N PHE A 799 13.06 -2.30 -31.77
CA PHE A 799 13.36 -3.65 -31.32
C PHE A 799 12.08 -4.38 -30.94
N SER A 800 11.97 -5.63 -31.35
CA SER A 800 10.82 -6.52 -31.11
C SER A 800 11.31 -7.89 -30.69
N ALA A 801 10.57 -8.53 -29.79
CA ALA A 801 10.76 -9.90 -29.38
C ALA A 801 9.40 -10.61 -29.49
N VAL A 802 9.34 -11.72 -30.21
CA VAL A 802 8.08 -12.44 -30.46
C VAL A 802 8.28 -13.92 -30.20
N ALA A 803 7.39 -14.53 -29.42
CA ALA A 803 7.36 -15.98 -29.26
C ALA A 803 7.06 -16.68 -30.60
N LEU A 804 7.93 -17.60 -31.02
CA LEU A 804 7.74 -18.48 -32.17
C LEU A 804 7.23 -19.90 -31.78
N GLY A 805 7.15 -20.22 -30.49
CA GLY A 805 6.75 -21.53 -29.98
C GLY A 805 6.88 -21.63 -28.46
N GLU A 806 6.95 -22.85 -27.91
CA GLU A 806 7.31 -23.06 -26.50
C GLU A 806 8.81 -22.83 -26.33
N LYS A 807 9.20 -21.75 -25.62
CA LYS A 807 10.58 -21.36 -25.30
C LYS A 807 11.47 -20.94 -26.48
N THR A 808 10.88 -20.52 -27.59
CA THR A 808 11.64 -20.00 -28.74
C THR A 808 11.24 -18.57 -29.08
N ALA A 809 12.14 -17.60 -28.96
CA ALA A 809 11.90 -16.18 -29.20
C ALA A 809 12.60 -15.74 -30.48
N LEU A 810 11.89 -15.05 -31.36
CA LEU A 810 12.49 -14.29 -32.45
C LEU A 810 12.64 -12.84 -32.02
N LEU A 811 13.90 -12.44 -31.94
CA LEU A 811 14.31 -11.08 -31.68
C LEU A 811 14.62 -10.42 -33.01
N THR A 812 14.04 -9.25 -33.27
CA THR A 812 14.29 -8.45 -34.48
C THR A 812 14.53 -7.00 -34.08
N TRP A 813 15.69 -6.45 -34.42
CA TRP A 813 15.95 -5.02 -34.30
C TRP A 813 16.34 -4.43 -35.65
N GLU A 814 16.02 -3.15 -35.81
CA GLU A 814 16.38 -2.37 -36.96
C GLU A 814 17.13 -1.12 -36.50
N THR A 815 18.17 -0.76 -37.25
CA THR A 815 18.98 0.44 -37.04
C THR A 815 18.76 1.40 -38.21
N ILE A 816 18.58 2.68 -37.90
CA ILE A 816 18.55 3.75 -38.91
C ILE A 816 19.95 4.31 -39.22
N GLY A 817 20.95 3.97 -38.39
CA GLY A 817 22.35 4.30 -38.61
C GLY A 817 23.26 3.52 -37.67
N GLU A 818 24.44 3.14 -38.15
CA GLU A 818 25.50 2.51 -37.36
C GLU A 818 26.84 3.10 -37.83
N GLU A 819 27.70 3.50 -36.90
CA GLU A 819 29.02 4.09 -37.16
C GLU A 819 29.99 3.60 -36.08
N ASP A 820 31.15 3.07 -36.48
CA ASP A 820 32.18 2.53 -35.57
C ASP A 820 31.68 1.49 -34.54
N LEU A 821 30.61 0.77 -34.87
CA LEU A 821 30.08 -0.31 -34.04
C LEU A 821 30.82 -1.62 -34.29
N ALA A 822 31.31 -2.26 -33.22
CA ALA A 822 31.98 -3.56 -33.34
C ALA A 822 30.97 -4.71 -33.46
N ARG A 823 29.99 -4.78 -32.55
CA ARG A 823 29.01 -5.88 -32.48
C ARG A 823 27.77 -5.50 -31.68
N PHE A 824 26.73 -6.30 -31.80
CA PHE A 824 25.58 -6.35 -30.91
C PHE A 824 25.70 -7.58 -30.01
N VAL A 825 25.42 -7.43 -28.72
CA VAL A 825 25.27 -8.50 -27.74
C VAL A 825 23.79 -8.60 -27.41
N VAL A 826 23.20 -9.76 -27.64
CA VAL A 826 21.82 -10.04 -27.25
C VAL A 826 21.85 -10.55 -25.83
N GLU A 827 21.05 -9.96 -24.95
CA GLU A 827 20.95 -10.34 -23.56
C GLU A 827 19.52 -10.77 -23.20
N GLY A 828 19.43 -11.79 -22.34
CA GLY A 828 18.19 -12.32 -21.79
C GLY A 828 18.19 -12.20 -20.25
N SER A 829 17.00 -12.01 -19.69
CA SER A 829 16.76 -11.93 -18.25
C SER A 829 15.44 -12.62 -17.88
N ALA A 830 15.39 -13.20 -16.68
CA ALA A 830 14.17 -13.81 -16.13
C ALA A 830 13.33 -12.84 -15.28
N ASP A 831 13.93 -11.75 -14.81
CA ASP A 831 13.34 -10.79 -13.87
C ASP A 831 13.34 -9.34 -14.39
N GLY A 832 13.88 -9.12 -15.58
CA GLY A 832 13.98 -7.80 -16.22
C GLY A 832 15.06 -6.91 -15.60
N ARG A 833 15.87 -7.42 -14.65
CA ARG A 833 16.90 -6.66 -13.93
C ARG A 833 18.29 -7.25 -14.18
N ASP A 834 18.44 -8.55 -13.96
CA ASP A 834 19.70 -9.26 -14.14
C ASP A 834 19.78 -9.83 -15.56
N PHE A 835 20.53 -9.14 -16.43
CA PHE A 835 20.72 -9.53 -17.82
C PHE A 835 22.00 -10.35 -18.01
N THR A 836 21.89 -11.39 -18.84
CA THR A 836 23.03 -12.23 -19.24
C THR A 836 23.12 -12.31 -20.75
N ALA A 837 24.34 -12.25 -21.29
CA ALA A 837 24.57 -12.39 -22.72
C ALA A 837 24.19 -13.81 -23.21
N ILE A 838 23.25 -13.86 -24.16
CA ILE A 838 22.76 -15.09 -24.79
C ILE A 838 23.24 -15.25 -26.24
N GLY A 839 23.76 -14.18 -26.85
CA GLY A 839 24.36 -14.25 -28.17
C GLY A 839 25.01 -12.95 -28.61
N GLU A 840 25.71 -12.96 -29.75
CA GLU A 840 26.30 -11.77 -30.36
C GLU A 840 26.19 -11.81 -31.88
N LEU A 841 26.05 -10.64 -32.51
CA LEU A 841 26.06 -10.45 -33.96
C LEU A 841 27.00 -9.31 -34.33
N ALA A 842 27.76 -9.46 -35.42
CA ALA A 842 28.60 -8.36 -35.92
C ALA A 842 27.72 -7.23 -36.47
N ALA A 843 28.12 -5.98 -36.21
CA ALA A 843 27.43 -4.81 -36.76
C ALA A 843 27.76 -4.61 -38.24
N ALA A 844 26.79 -4.13 -39.02
CA ALA A 844 26.95 -3.84 -40.44
C ALA A 844 27.62 -2.48 -40.67
N ASN A 845 27.64 -1.59 -39.68
CA ASN A 845 28.13 -0.21 -39.77
C ASN A 845 27.41 0.59 -40.88
N THR A 846 26.14 0.27 -41.07
CA THR A 846 25.16 0.98 -41.89
C THR A 846 23.76 0.57 -41.41
N ALA A 847 22.73 1.35 -41.74
CA ALA A 847 21.34 1.01 -41.42
C ALA A 847 21.00 -0.42 -41.87
N ASN A 848 20.50 -1.24 -40.96
CA ASN A 848 20.27 -2.66 -41.22
C ASN A 848 19.20 -3.24 -40.29
N THR A 849 18.68 -4.41 -40.66
CA THR A 849 17.79 -5.21 -39.82
C THR A 849 18.50 -6.50 -39.42
N TYR A 850 18.43 -6.84 -38.13
CA TYR A 850 19.03 -8.04 -37.58
C TYR A 850 17.96 -8.92 -36.97
N THR A 851 18.23 -10.22 -36.97
CA THR A 851 17.42 -11.19 -36.27
C THR A 851 18.28 -12.12 -35.43
N PHE A 852 17.76 -12.48 -34.27
CA PHE A 852 18.35 -13.48 -33.38
C PHE A 852 17.24 -14.40 -32.87
N ILE A 853 17.55 -15.70 -32.73
CA ILE A 853 16.62 -16.67 -32.16
C ILE A 853 17.20 -17.16 -30.85
N ASP A 854 16.48 -16.94 -29.75
CA ASP A 854 16.69 -17.68 -28.51
C ASP A 854 15.82 -18.94 -28.58
N ASP A 855 16.42 -20.13 -28.57
CA ASP A 855 15.73 -21.41 -28.69
C ASP A 855 15.67 -22.22 -27.38
N ASP A 856 16.10 -21.64 -26.24
CA ASP A 856 16.03 -22.27 -24.91
C ASP A 856 15.74 -21.26 -23.78
N ALA A 857 14.68 -20.46 -23.95
CA ALA A 857 14.25 -19.53 -22.91
C ALA A 857 13.92 -20.28 -21.60
N SER A 858 14.65 -19.96 -20.53
CA SER A 858 14.65 -20.74 -19.28
C SER A 858 13.43 -20.48 -18.38
N SER A 859 12.63 -19.46 -18.67
CA SER A 859 11.55 -18.96 -17.81
C SER A 859 10.25 -18.77 -18.60
N PRO A 860 9.06 -18.99 -17.99
CA PRO A 860 7.73 -18.71 -18.59
C PRO A 860 7.50 -17.22 -18.92
N LEU A 861 8.36 -16.34 -18.42
CA LEU A 861 8.45 -14.93 -18.72
C LEU A 861 9.93 -14.61 -19.00
N SER A 862 10.25 -13.99 -20.12
CA SER A 862 11.64 -13.66 -20.47
C SER A 862 11.73 -12.26 -21.04
N TYR A 863 12.71 -11.49 -20.56
CA TYR A 863 13.00 -10.14 -21.01
C TYR A 863 14.24 -10.15 -21.87
N TYR A 864 14.21 -9.44 -22.99
CA TYR A 864 15.32 -9.35 -23.92
C TYR A 864 15.74 -7.91 -24.11
N ARG A 865 17.03 -7.67 -24.30
CA ARG A 865 17.57 -6.42 -24.83
C ARG A 865 18.76 -6.70 -25.74
N VAL A 866 19.13 -5.70 -26.53
CA VAL A 866 20.31 -5.75 -27.39
C VAL A 866 21.26 -4.63 -26.98
N VAL A 867 22.50 -4.99 -26.70
CA VAL A 867 23.59 -4.08 -26.35
C VAL A 867 24.50 -3.91 -27.56
N ALA A 868 24.51 -2.73 -28.14
CA ALA A 868 25.44 -2.31 -29.16
C ALA A 868 26.80 -1.96 -28.52
N ILE A 869 27.88 -2.58 -28.97
CA ILE A 869 29.25 -2.40 -28.46
C ILE A 869 30.12 -1.75 -29.55
N ASP A 870 30.72 -0.60 -29.26
CA ASP A 870 31.68 0.11 -30.10
C ASP A 870 33.05 -0.61 -30.13
N PHE A 871 33.88 -0.35 -31.14
CA PHE A 871 35.30 -0.73 -31.16
C PHE A 871 36.12 -0.17 -29.99
N ASP A 872 35.71 0.95 -29.38
CA ASP A 872 36.33 1.48 -28.16
C ASP A 872 35.83 0.81 -26.86
N GLY A 873 34.81 -0.05 -26.96
CA GLY A 873 34.23 -0.82 -25.87
C GLY A 873 33.07 -0.14 -25.14
N LYS A 874 32.60 1.03 -25.59
CA LYS A 874 31.37 1.65 -25.07
C LYS A 874 30.12 0.88 -25.49
N GLU A 875 29.10 0.95 -24.65
CA GLU A 875 27.85 0.19 -24.80
C GLU A 875 26.67 1.15 -25.00
N ASN A 876 25.70 0.76 -25.85
CA ASN A 876 24.42 1.45 -26.04
C ASN A 876 23.30 0.41 -26.14
N HIS A 877 22.21 0.58 -25.41
CA HIS A 877 21.20 -0.46 -25.23
C HIS A 877 19.93 -0.16 -26.04
N SER A 878 19.28 -1.21 -26.55
CA SER A 878 17.89 -1.12 -27.01
C SER A 878 16.93 -1.01 -25.83
N VAL A 879 15.66 -0.71 -26.12
CA VAL A 879 14.54 -0.97 -25.20
C VAL A 879 14.52 -2.45 -24.77
N ILE A 880 13.95 -2.74 -23.60
CA ILE A 880 13.71 -4.11 -23.15
C ILE A 880 12.39 -4.58 -23.77
N ARG A 881 12.35 -5.85 -24.22
CA ARG A 881 11.12 -6.48 -24.73
C ARG A 881 10.82 -7.74 -23.95
N GLU A 882 9.60 -7.79 -23.44
CA GLU A 882 9.05 -8.95 -22.77
C GLU A 882 8.52 -9.98 -23.77
N VAL A 883 8.76 -11.25 -23.47
CA VAL A 883 8.09 -12.39 -24.11
C VAL A 883 7.53 -13.30 -23.01
N THR A 884 6.20 -13.32 -22.92
CA THR A 884 5.48 -14.27 -22.09
C THR A 884 5.15 -15.54 -22.90
N TRP A 885 5.49 -16.70 -22.35
CA TRP A 885 5.16 -18.01 -22.92
C TRP A 885 3.84 -18.50 -22.35
N GLN A 886 2.85 -18.74 -23.22
CA GLN A 886 1.60 -19.34 -22.82
C GLN A 886 1.83 -20.84 -22.52
N VAL A 887 2.08 -21.18 -21.26
CA VAL A 887 2.10 -22.59 -20.81
C VAL A 887 0.65 -23.07 -20.67
N GLY A 888 0.03 -23.46 -21.79
CA GLY A 888 -1.35 -23.93 -21.77
C GLY A 888 -1.88 -24.46 -23.09
N ASN A 889 -1.89 -25.79 -23.25
CA ASN A 889 -2.79 -26.62 -24.07
C ASN A 889 -3.38 -26.00 -25.36
N LYS A 890 -2.55 -25.51 -26.30
CA LYS A 890 -3.03 -25.17 -27.65
C LYS A 890 -2.90 -26.36 -28.62
N GLN A 891 -3.95 -26.51 -29.44
CA GLN A 891 -4.02 -27.42 -30.59
C GLN A 891 -2.84 -27.23 -31.54
N GLU A 892 -2.10 -28.29 -31.83
CA GLU A 892 -1.00 -28.26 -32.82
C GLU A 892 -1.60 -28.20 -34.24
N VAL A 893 -1.60 -27.02 -34.85
CA VAL A 893 -2.03 -26.81 -36.24
C VAL A 893 -0.81 -26.57 -37.13
N LYS A 894 -0.62 -27.40 -38.15
CA LYS A 894 0.43 -27.28 -39.16
C LYS A 894 -0.15 -26.82 -40.49
N VAL A 895 0.44 -25.77 -41.05
CA VAL A 895 0.05 -25.20 -42.34
C VAL A 895 1.19 -25.36 -43.34
N SER A 896 0.93 -26.01 -44.47
CA SER A 896 1.96 -26.27 -45.48
C SER A 896 1.41 -26.34 -46.92
N PRO A 897 2.18 -25.92 -47.94
CA PRO A 897 3.42 -25.16 -47.83
C PRO A 897 3.14 -23.71 -47.37
N ASN A 898 3.97 -23.19 -46.48
CA ASN A 898 3.99 -21.77 -46.12
C ASN A 898 5.47 -21.32 -46.08
N PRO A 899 5.95 -20.51 -47.05
CA PRO A 899 5.19 -19.78 -48.08
C PRO A 899 4.58 -20.68 -49.15
N MET A 900 3.37 -20.37 -49.62
CA MET A 900 2.71 -21.07 -50.72
C MET A 900 3.06 -20.42 -52.07
N SER A 901 3.32 -21.25 -53.09
CA SER A 901 3.64 -20.83 -54.48
C SER A 901 2.65 -21.39 -55.50
N GLY A 902 1.52 -21.91 -55.03
CA GLY A 902 0.48 -22.56 -55.84
C GLY A 902 -0.92 -22.21 -55.33
N THR A 903 -1.94 -22.93 -55.79
CA THR A 903 -3.34 -22.60 -55.51
C THR A 903 -3.91 -23.22 -54.22
N ASP A 904 -3.19 -24.12 -53.56
CA ASP A 904 -3.74 -24.93 -52.49
C ASP A 904 -2.87 -24.91 -51.23
N LEU A 905 -3.53 -24.86 -50.07
CA LEU A 905 -2.93 -24.86 -48.75
C LEU A 905 -3.39 -26.09 -47.97
N THR A 906 -2.46 -26.83 -47.37
CA THR A 906 -2.78 -27.98 -46.51
C THR A 906 -2.73 -27.55 -45.06
N VAL A 907 -3.80 -27.86 -44.32
CA VAL A 907 -3.96 -27.54 -42.90
C VAL A 907 -4.19 -28.84 -42.15
N ALA A 908 -3.27 -29.20 -41.26
CA ALA A 908 -3.36 -30.39 -40.42
C ALA A 908 -3.51 -29.99 -38.95
N TRP A 909 -4.40 -30.63 -38.20
CA TRP A 909 -4.65 -30.34 -36.78
C TRP A 909 -5.13 -31.60 -36.05
N MET A 910 -5.02 -31.60 -34.72
CA MET A 910 -5.71 -32.61 -33.90
C MET A 910 -7.13 -32.10 -33.60
N SER A 911 -8.12 -32.95 -33.36
CA SER A 911 -9.42 -32.50 -32.84
C SER A 911 -9.81 -33.38 -31.65
N PRO A 912 -10.31 -32.81 -30.54
CA PRO A 912 -10.60 -33.58 -29.34
C PRO A 912 -11.82 -34.48 -29.50
N LYS A 913 -12.67 -34.23 -30.50
CA LYS A 913 -13.91 -34.95 -30.77
C LYS A 913 -14.29 -34.84 -32.25
N GLU A 914 -15.29 -35.60 -32.69
CA GLU A 914 -15.88 -35.37 -34.00
C GLU A 914 -16.66 -34.03 -33.99
N GLU A 915 -16.33 -33.11 -34.90
CA GLU A 915 -16.91 -31.76 -34.95
C GLU A 915 -16.82 -31.14 -36.36
N ASN A 916 -17.52 -30.02 -36.58
CA ASN A 916 -17.29 -29.17 -37.75
C ASN A 916 -16.39 -27.99 -37.35
N VAL A 917 -15.28 -27.83 -38.05
CA VAL A 917 -14.32 -26.74 -37.83
C VAL A 917 -14.54 -25.68 -38.92
N GLY A 918 -14.83 -24.45 -38.49
CA GLY A 918 -14.89 -23.30 -39.38
C GLY A 918 -13.50 -22.79 -39.69
N TRP A 919 -13.29 -22.30 -40.91
CA TRP A 919 -12.04 -21.63 -41.29
C TRP A 919 -12.32 -20.33 -42.04
N CYS A 920 -11.43 -19.36 -41.85
CA CYS A 920 -11.54 -18.04 -42.46
C CYS A 920 -10.16 -17.47 -42.81
N ILE A 921 -10.03 -16.81 -43.96
CA ILE A 921 -8.83 -16.11 -44.42
C ILE A 921 -9.08 -14.60 -44.39
N TYR A 922 -8.18 -13.86 -43.75
CA TYR A 922 -8.21 -12.40 -43.68
C TYR A 922 -7.00 -11.79 -44.41
N ASN A 923 -7.19 -10.60 -44.99
CA ASN A 923 -6.06 -9.78 -45.44
C ASN A 923 -5.46 -8.96 -44.26
N THR A 924 -4.39 -8.22 -44.52
CA THR A 924 -3.70 -7.39 -43.51
C THR A 924 -4.53 -6.22 -42.97
N TYR A 925 -5.66 -5.88 -43.60
CA TYR A 925 -6.62 -4.89 -43.10
C TYR A 925 -7.74 -5.53 -42.25
N GLY A 926 -7.64 -6.82 -41.93
CA GLY A 926 -8.64 -7.56 -41.16
C GLY A 926 -9.92 -7.91 -41.95
N GLN A 927 -9.93 -7.72 -43.26
CA GLN A 927 -11.11 -8.01 -44.10
C GLN A 927 -11.15 -9.50 -44.45
N GLU A 928 -12.31 -10.13 -44.30
CA GLU A 928 -12.56 -11.53 -44.70
C GLU A 928 -12.46 -11.67 -46.22
N ILE A 929 -11.55 -12.51 -46.68
CA ILE A 929 -11.28 -12.79 -48.10
C ILE A 929 -11.93 -14.10 -48.55
N ASN A 930 -11.92 -15.12 -47.69
CA ASN A 930 -12.52 -16.42 -47.98
C ASN A 930 -12.86 -17.17 -46.68
N LYS A 931 -13.85 -18.06 -46.72
CA LYS A 931 -14.22 -18.90 -45.57
C LYS A 931 -14.87 -20.22 -45.97
N GLY A 932 -14.91 -21.16 -45.04
CA GLY A 932 -15.62 -22.42 -45.20
C GLY A 932 -15.72 -23.22 -43.91
N ASN A 933 -16.22 -24.44 -44.01
CA ASN A 933 -16.28 -25.39 -42.90
C ASN A 933 -15.78 -26.76 -43.36
N VAL A 934 -15.15 -27.50 -42.45
CA VAL A 934 -14.62 -28.84 -42.71
C VAL A 934 -15.01 -29.78 -41.56
N GLY A 935 -15.43 -31.00 -41.88
CA GLY A 935 -15.69 -32.02 -40.86
C GLY A 935 -14.38 -32.57 -40.30
N ALA A 936 -14.29 -32.70 -38.98
CA ALA A 936 -13.15 -33.22 -38.24
C ALA A 936 -13.55 -34.48 -37.46
N ASN A 937 -12.71 -35.50 -37.45
CA ASN A 937 -12.83 -36.65 -36.56
C ASN A 937 -12.04 -36.38 -35.26
N ALA A 938 -12.37 -37.08 -34.18
CA ALA A 938 -11.50 -37.11 -33.00
C ALA A 938 -10.10 -37.67 -33.38
N GLY A 939 -9.03 -36.97 -33.02
CA GLY A 939 -7.65 -37.30 -33.41
C GLY A 939 -7.13 -36.44 -34.56
N ALA A 940 -6.19 -36.95 -35.35
CA ALA A 940 -5.53 -36.20 -36.41
C ALA A 940 -6.44 -35.96 -37.63
N ASN A 941 -6.43 -34.73 -38.13
CA ASN A 941 -7.18 -34.29 -39.30
C ASN A 941 -6.26 -33.53 -40.25
N GLU A 942 -6.58 -33.60 -41.55
CA GLU A 942 -5.90 -32.83 -42.59
C GLU A 942 -6.93 -32.40 -43.64
N VAL A 943 -6.87 -31.13 -44.06
CA VAL A 943 -7.70 -30.62 -45.14
C VAL A 943 -6.88 -29.76 -46.12
N ARG A 944 -7.28 -29.84 -47.38
CA ARG A 944 -6.74 -29.00 -48.45
C ARG A 944 -7.72 -27.88 -48.77
N LEU A 945 -7.29 -26.64 -48.52
CA LEU A 945 -8.02 -25.43 -48.86
C LEU A 945 -7.60 -24.95 -50.24
N ALA A 946 -8.54 -24.90 -51.18
CA ALA A 946 -8.31 -24.36 -52.53
C ALA A 946 -8.44 -22.82 -52.49
N LEU A 947 -7.31 -22.13 -52.59
CA LEU A 947 -7.16 -20.67 -52.47
C LEU A 947 -6.70 -20.05 -53.81
N SER A 948 -7.17 -20.58 -54.94
CA SER A 948 -6.65 -20.33 -56.29
C SER A 948 -6.68 -18.87 -56.79
N ASN A 949 -7.27 -17.95 -56.02
CA ASN A 949 -7.46 -16.55 -56.40
C ASN A 949 -6.84 -15.55 -55.40
N LEU A 950 -6.04 -15.99 -54.43
CA LEU A 950 -5.36 -15.07 -53.52
C LEU A 950 -4.20 -14.38 -54.26
N PRO A 951 -4.18 -13.03 -54.33
CA PRO A 951 -2.99 -12.29 -54.79
C PRO A 951 -1.74 -12.60 -53.96
N ALA A 952 -0.56 -12.28 -54.49
CA ALA A 952 0.67 -12.34 -53.69
C ALA A 952 0.57 -11.36 -52.50
N GLY A 953 0.86 -11.83 -51.29
CA GLY A 953 0.64 -11.07 -50.07
C GLY A 953 0.65 -11.91 -48.80
N ILE A 954 0.55 -11.23 -47.66
CA ILE A 954 0.44 -11.83 -46.33
C ILE A 954 -1.04 -11.93 -45.96
N TYR A 955 -1.44 -13.09 -45.46
CA TYR A 955 -2.81 -13.40 -45.04
C TYR A 955 -2.81 -14.03 -43.65
N LEU A 956 -3.94 -13.95 -42.95
CA LEU A 956 -4.17 -14.65 -41.69
C LEU A 956 -5.21 -15.75 -41.91
N LEU A 957 -4.90 -17.00 -41.56
CA LEU A 957 -5.88 -18.08 -41.45
C LEU A 957 -6.32 -18.23 -40.01
N ARG A 958 -7.63 -18.32 -39.80
CA ARG A 958 -8.26 -18.69 -38.53
C ARG A 958 -9.00 -20.02 -38.68
N LEU A 959 -8.90 -20.88 -37.68
CA LEU A 959 -9.65 -22.11 -37.50
C LEU A 959 -10.43 -22.04 -36.20
N GLN A 960 -11.71 -22.37 -36.23
CA GLN A 960 -12.58 -22.33 -35.06
C GLN A 960 -13.31 -23.66 -34.91
N GLY A 961 -13.00 -24.37 -33.82
CA GLY A 961 -13.72 -25.57 -33.36
C GLY A 961 -14.72 -25.23 -32.26
N TYR A 962 -15.31 -26.26 -31.64
CA TYR A 962 -16.37 -26.10 -30.63
C TYR A 962 -15.92 -25.36 -29.35
N ASN A 963 -14.65 -25.53 -28.95
CA ASN A 963 -14.08 -24.94 -27.73
C ASN A 963 -12.59 -24.54 -27.89
N TRP A 964 -12.14 -24.36 -29.13
CA TRP A 964 -10.78 -23.95 -29.43
C TRP A 964 -10.77 -23.06 -30.67
N ASP A 965 -9.82 -22.14 -30.71
CA ASP A 965 -9.61 -21.22 -31.81
C ASP A 965 -8.11 -21.15 -32.08
N TRP A 966 -7.74 -21.12 -33.35
CA TRP A 966 -6.34 -21.04 -33.78
C TRP A 966 -6.23 -20.03 -34.91
N SER A 967 -5.16 -19.24 -34.91
CA SER A 967 -4.83 -18.41 -36.06
C SER A 967 -3.34 -18.46 -36.38
N GLY A 968 -3.00 -18.35 -37.66
CA GLY A 968 -1.62 -18.37 -38.13
C GLY A 968 -1.46 -17.67 -39.48
N GLY A 969 -0.29 -17.06 -39.67
CA GLY A 969 0.03 -16.32 -40.89
C GLY A 969 0.33 -17.24 -42.07
N ILE A 970 -0.08 -16.82 -43.27
CA ILE A 970 0.22 -17.48 -44.54
C ILE A 970 0.84 -16.45 -45.48
N LEU A 971 1.95 -16.82 -46.12
CA LEU A 971 2.59 -16.02 -47.16
C LEU A 971 2.29 -16.64 -48.54
N GLN A 972 1.54 -15.93 -49.39
CA GLN A 972 1.39 -16.25 -50.81
C GLN A 972 2.47 -15.53 -51.61
N ARG A 973 3.31 -16.30 -52.30
CA ARG A 973 4.32 -15.78 -53.24
C ARG A 973 3.77 -15.60 -54.64
#